data_AF-A0A350BWA0-F1
#
_entry.id   AF-A0A350BWA0-F1
#
_cell.length_a   1.000
_cell.length_b   1.000
_cell.length_c   1.000
_cell.angle_alpha   90.00
_cell.angle_beta   90.00
_cell.angle_gamma   90.00
#
_symmetry.space_group_name_H-M   'P 1'
#
loop_
_entity.id
_entity.type
_entity.pdbx_description
1 polymer ?
#
loop_
_entity_poly.entity_id
_entity_poly.type
_entity_poly.pdbx_seq_one_letter_code
_entity_poly.pdbx_strand_id
1 'polypeptide(L)'
;MSRYVTSGTKTTISTLNTELEKIATSQEDFLSRVGEAPNQMQSSLDMNSNQIINLPYPALPTSPVRLVDLDSLDKDITPQDFGAIADGVTDDTVALQTWANVGGLLYLPRGVYKITAPINITSCTTIFGESSGTGTFNEGSLLNEAALGASIISMGADFVGEAGFSYKRDTAAIYSVSIRDIKFYTKGSDSHCIRIYKGYDHVNLQNINFLQMGDNSSAIKMTGNVDDTFNETSQTILIQNVMGIHDYDRTTATAPTFEFIQCQEMNLIGVKAFGGSQGNLPNCYGIRLARCRGVQLYGCSFAHSQTGGLLIEAAGRLTTGIVVDGCTFENLYDYAIRLIGDDLVVAPVNAISIRAPRFQFPLSLGIYCDFVTNSTIEADYAGMHLTTNTLNNVVTTRNLAQVTDLTTSIDNTITQYGNVSDQATIHLNKQVVRSLTTPAFGLRTPNGDEFGIKWSATDTTNFGLELNDPRTSSLWRFAPNNDFVVSKTNRGVVLRNLNDDTDYRIRLDQEGNIVSQSLTNPSDRKINSDIPRNITTNVHTLEFNDTGKTIWMDNPNPNTLFIPTFASIPFNPNTVMQVVQLGVGGTFIQAPVGVTLNGVDNGIFSIPAQWKGCRLVNRANDEWAVIVNDSEEVNFQITYDDPAAQTFTRQATNTYLNRKSASTVTYILDSSTFSSGDRVLVNRVRNATGAITIETNTQTFYTPNGNVTYPQVLTTGTAMILTKTSIGWDVTGDIT
;
A
#
# COMPACT_ATOMS: atom_id res chain seq x y z
N MET A 1 -6.64 101.56 33.04
CA MET A 1 -6.59 102.87 32.37
C MET A 1 -7.63 103.79 32.96
N SER A 2 -7.20 104.86 33.63
CA SER A 2 -8.12 105.88 34.12
C SER A 2 -8.58 106.70 32.93
N ARG A 3 -9.79 106.44 32.40
CA ARG A 3 -10.44 107.37 31.45
C ARG A 3 -10.42 108.76 32.08
N TYR A 4 -10.04 109.79 31.33
CA TYR A 4 -10.12 111.16 31.81
C TYR A 4 -11.49 111.42 32.46
N VAL A 5 -11.50 111.83 33.73
CA VAL A 5 -12.70 112.22 34.47
C VAL A 5 -12.54 113.68 34.84
N THR A 6 -13.41 114.54 34.29
CA THR A 6 -13.42 115.96 34.63
C THR A 6 -14.08 116.17 35.99
N SER A 7 -13.64 117.18 36.75
CA SER A 7 -14.26 117.53 38.04
C SER A 7 -14.60 119.02 38.11
N GLY A 8 -15.83 119.33 38.50
CA GLY A 8 -16.32 120.70 38.72
C GLY A 8 -16.48 121.54 37.45
N THR A 9 -17.21 122.65 37.59
CA THR A 9 -17.49 123.60 36.49
C THR A 9 -16.25 124.46 36.22
N LYS A 10 -15.82 124.54 34.95
CA LYS A 10 -14.66 125.35 34.53
C LYS A 10 -15.15 126.71 34.02
N THR A 11 -14.84 127.77 34.74
CA THR A 11 -15.35 129.13 34.46
C THR A 11 -14.28 130.09 33.94
N THR A 12 -13.04 129.63 33.78
CA THR A 12 -11.95 130.43 33.22
C THR A 12 -11.24 129.71 32.07
N ILE A 13 -10.69 130.50 31.14
CA ILE A 13 -9.92 129.98 29.98
C ILE A 13 -8.72 129.16 30.46
N SER A 14 -8.01 129.60 31.51
CA SER A 14 -6.88 128.87 32.08
C SER A 14 -7.28 127.47 32.56
N THR A 15 -8.39 127.37 33.31
CA THR A 15 -8.89 126.07 33.78
C THR A 15 -9.38 125.15 32.67
N LEU A 16 -9.89 125.71 31.55
CA LEU A 16 -10.26 124.94 30.36
C LEU A 16 -9.01 124.39 29.65
N ASN A 17 -7.99 125.23 29.46
CA ASN A 17 -6.73 124.81 28.83
C ASN A 17 -6.05 123.66 29.58
N THR A 18 -6.03 123.72 30.92
CA THR A 18 -5.47 122.62 31.74
C THR A 18 -6.26 121.31 31.58
N GLU A 19 -7.58 121.35 31.43
CA GLU A 19 -8.36 120.13 31.15
C GLU A 19 -8.14 119.61 29.72
N LEU A 20 -7.97 120.50 28.73
CA LEU A 20 -7.63 120.12 27.36
C LEU A 20 -6.24 119.47 27.27
N GLU A 21 -5.26 119.92 28.07
CA GLU A 21 -3.94 119.28 28.19
C GLU A 21 -4.01 117.89 28.82
N LYS A 22 -4.90 117.67 29.81
CA LYS A 22 -5.14 116.33 30.37
C LYS A 22 -5.82 115.40 29.37
N ILE A 23 -6.77 115.92 28.59
CA ILE A 23 -7.39 115.17 27.50
C ILE A 23 -6.33 114.80 26.46
N ALA A 24 -5.48 115.74 26.06
CA ALA A 24 -4.38 115.49 25.12
C ALA A 24 -3.44 114.40 25.66
N THR A 25 -2.98 114.51 26.91
CA THR A 25 -2.16 113.48 27.58
C THR A 25 -2.87 112.12 27.61
N SER A 26 -4.16 112.08 27.94
CA SER A 26 -4.96 110.84 27.97
C SER A 26 -5.20 110.24 26.59
N GLN A 27 -5.25 111.07 25.54
CA GLN A 27 -5.39 110.63 24.16
C GLN A 27 -4.08 110.03 23.64
N GLU A 28 -2.94 110.61 24.00
CA GLU A 28 -1.62 110.04 23.69
C GLU A 28 -1.38 108.68 24.37
N ASP A 29 -1.94 108.47 25.56
CA ASP A 29 -1.82 107.21 26.33
C ASP A 29 -2.78 106.09 25.83
N PHE A 30 -3.86 106.44 25.13
CA PHE A 30 -4.92 105.49 24.75
C PHE A 30 -4.49 104.47 23.68
N LEU A 31 -3.53 104.88 22.85
CA LEU A 31 -2.94 104.11 21.77
C LEU A 31 -1.50 104.57 21.67
N SER A 32 -0.63 104.23 22.63
CA SER A 32 0.78 104.71 22.69
C SER A 32 1.41 104.90 21.28
N ARG A 33 1.43 106.15 20.80
CA ARG A 33 1.98 106.57 19.50
C ARG A 33 3.33 107.29 19.64
N VAL A 34 3.79 107.49 20.87
CA VAL A 34 4.99 108.28 21.18
C VAL A 34 6.28 107.45 21.31
N GLY A 35 6.22 106.13 21.15
CA GLY A 35 7.42 105.30 20.89
C GLY A 35 8.37 105.05 22.07
N GLU A 36 8.01 105.40 23.30
CA GLU A 36 8.78 105.05 24.50
C GLU A 36 8.56 103.56 24.85
N ALA A 37 9.45 102.69 24.35
CA ALA A 37 9.48 101.22 24.43
C ALA A 37 8.18 100.52 23.95
N PRO A 38 8.26 99.42 23.18
CA PRO A 38 7.10 98.92 22.44
C PRO A 38 5.93 98.55 23.36
N ASN A 39 4.69 98.80 22.92
CA ASN A 39 3.51 98.17 23.48
C ASN A 39 3.64 96.66 23.24
N GLN A 40 4.36 95.98 24.14
CA GLN A 40 4.83 94.61 23.95
C GLN A 40 3.69 93.58 23.90
N MET A 41 2.41 94.02 24.06
CA MET A 41 1.23 93.17 24.10
C MET A 41 1.49 91.89 24.90
N GLN A 42 2.14 92.00 26.07
CA GLN A 42 2.58 90.85 26.86
C GLN A 42 1.41 90.09 27.50
N SER A 43 0.21 90.68 27.47
CA SER A 43 -1.03 90.04 27.88
C SER A 43 -1.72 89.39 26.69
N SER A 44 -2.49 88.33 26.93
CA SER A 44 -3.30 87.68 25.91
C SER A 44 -4.13 88.71 25.13
N LEU A 45 -4.03 88.68 23.80
CA LEU A 45 -4.81 89.54 22.92
C LEU A 45 -6.27 89.09 22.91
N ASP A 46 -7.11 89.76 23.70
CA ASP A 46 -8.56 89.57 23.71
C ASP A 46 -9.25 90.60 22.79
N MET A 47 -9.84 90.13 21.70
CA MET A 47 -10.58 90.95 20.74
C MET A 47 -12.09 90.99 21.01
N ASN A 48 -12.55 90.58 22.21
CA ASN A 48 -13.97 90.47 22.57
C ASN A 48 -14.78 89.67 21.53
N SER A 49 -14.25 88.52 21.11
CA SER A 49 -14.83 87.68 20.05
C SER A 49 -14.88 88.29 18.64
N ASN A 50 -14.20 89.42 18.38
CA ASN A 50 -14.06 89.97 17.02
C ASN A 50 -12.84 89.37 16.30
N GLN A 51 -12.91 89.30 14.97
CA GLN A 51 -11.80 88.87 14.12
C GLN A 51 -10.72 89.95 13.98
N ILE A 52 -9.47 89.53 13.78
CA ILE A 52 -8.40 90.42 13.33
C ILE A 52 -8.55 90.62 11.81
N ILE A 53 -8.91 91.83 11.40
CA ILE A 53 -9.06 92.20 9.98
C ILE A 53 -7.72 92.55 9.33
N ASN A 54 -7.59 92.35 8.02
CA ASN A 54 -6.39 92.64 7.22
C ASN A 54 -5.11 91.87 7.64
N LEU A 55 -5.25 90.68 8.20
CA LEU A 55 -4.09 89.84 8.53
C LEU A 55 -3.39 89.38 7.22
N PRO A 56 -2.08 89.67 7.03
CA PRO A 56 -1.33 89.28 5.83
C PRO A 56 -1.07 87.77 5.80
N TYR A 57 -0.64 87.26 4.63
CA TYR A 57 -0.25 85.86 4.49
C TYR A 57 0.88 85.51 5.48
N PRO A 58 0.81 84.36 6.18
CA PRO A 58 1.82 83.97 7.16
C PRO A 58 3.19 83.78 6.49
N ALA A 59 4.18 84.59 6.85
CA ALA A 59 5.50 84.63 6.23
C ALA A 59 6.62 84.01 7.11
N LEU A 60 6.33 83.79 8.39
CA LEU A 60 7.27 83.27 9.40
C LEU A 60 6.61 82.17 10.23
N PRO A 61 7.37 81.24 10.86
CA PRO A 61 6.82 80.16 11.69
C PRO A 61 5.96 80.59 12.87
N THR A 62 6.05 81.86 13.30
CA THR A 62 5.25 82.44 14.39
C THR A 62 4.11 83.33 13.88
N SER A 63 3.89 83.38 12.57
CA SER A 63 2.80 84.18 12.00
C SER A 63 1.46 83.54 12.36
N PRO A 64 0.46 84.31 12.83
CA PRO A 64 -0.89 83.80 12.97
C PRO A 64 -1.44 83.39 11.61
N VAL A 65 -2.07 82.21 11.54
CA VAL A 65 -2.69 81.68 10.33
C VAL A 65 -4.16 82.08 10.26
N ARG A 66 -4.67 82.34 9.04
CA ARG A 66 -6.11 82.49 8.79
C ARG A 66 -6.69 81.11 8.49
N LEU A 67 -8.00 80.93 8.66
CA LEU A 67 -8.67 79.68 8.29
C LEU A 67 -8.41 79.31 6.81
N VAL A 68 -8.42 80.30 5.92
CA VAL A 68 -8.11 80.11 4.49
C VAL A 68 -6.66 79.66 4.21
N ASP A 69 -5.72 79.93 5.13
CA ASP A 69 -4.34 79.47 5.00
C ASP A 69 -4.18 78.00 5.41
N LEU A 70 -5.18 77.43 6.09
CA LEU A 70 -5.23 76.02 6.50
C LEU A 70 -5.91 75.12 5.47
N ASP A 71 -6.72 75.67 4.56
CA ASP A 71 -7.42 74.90 3.52
C ASP A 71 -6.45 74.19 2.55
N SER A 72 -5.16 74.56 2.56
CA SER A 72 -4.08 73.94 1.78
C SER A 72 -3.10 73.08 2.58
N LEU A 73 -3.30 72.89 3.89
CA LEU A 73 -2.46 71.99 4.68
C LEU A 73 -2.97 70.54 4.53
N ASP A 74 -2.26 69.75 3.73
CA ASP A 74 -2.34 68.28 3.69
C ASP A 74 -3.71 67.71 3.32
N LYS A 75 -4.38 68.31 2.32
CA LYS A 75 -5.56 67.70 1.71
C LYS A 75 -5.10 66.70 0.66
N ASP A 76 -5.45 65.42 0.86
CA ASP A 76 -5.32 64.41 -0.18
C ASP A 76 -6.02 64.90 -1.47
N ILE A 77 -5.43 64.62 -2.62
CA ILE A 77 -6.00 65.01 -3.92
C ILE A 77 -7.20 64.11 -4.24
N THR A 78 -8.37 64.71 -4.46
CA THR A 78 -9.65 64.03 -4.68
C THR A 78 -10.23 64.32 -6.07
N PRO A 79 -11.11 63.46 -6.62
CA PRO A 79 -11.83 63.78 -7.85
C PRO A 79 -12.70 65.04 -7.74
N GLN A 80 -13.16 65.39 -6.55
CA GLN A 80 -13.94 66.61 -6.29
C GLN A 80 -13.13 67.88 -6.57
N ASP A 81 -11.81 67.86 -6.41
CA ASP A 81 -10.93 68.98 -6.78
C ASP A 81 -10.92 69.21 -8.31
N PHE A 82 -11.40 68.24 -9.08
CA PHE A 82 -11.55 68.27 -10.54
C PHE A 82 -13.02 68.28 -10.99
N GLY A 83 -13.96 68.50 -10.07
CA GLY A 83 -15.38 68.69 -10.39
C GLY A 83 -16.24 67.43 -10.37
N ALA A 84 -15.77 66.31 -9.83
CA ALA A 84 -16.63 65.14 -9.60
C ALA A 84 -17.71 65.44 -8.55
N ILE A 85 -18.92 64.90 -8.73
CA ILE A 85 -20.05 65.06 -7.81
C ILE A 85 -20.24 63.81 -6.93
N ALA A 86 -20.02 62.61 -7.47
CA ALA A 86 -20.16 61.34 -6.75
C ALA A 86 -21.58 61.02 -6.23
N ASP A 87 -22.62 61.42 -6.98
CA ASP A 87 -24.04 61.23 -6.66
C ASP A 87 -24.68 59.99 -7.32
N GLY A 88 -23.90 59.21 -8.06
CA GLY A 88 -24.35 58.04 -8.81
C GLY A 88 -25.17 58.34 -10.06
N VAL A 89 -25.35 59.61 -10.41
CA VAL A 89 -26.16 60.08 -11.54
C VAL A 89 -25.31 60.87 -12.54
N THR A 90 -24.54 61.83 -12.02
CA THR A 90 -23.62 62.68 -12.77
C THR A 90 -22.46 61.85 -13.30
N ASP A 91 -22.15 62.00 -14.58
CA ASP A 91 -20.99 61.36 -15.18
C ASP A 91 -19.69 62.05 -14.74
N ASP A 92 -18.98 61.40 -13.83
CA ASP A 92 -17.74 61.91 -13.23
C ASP A 92 -16.49 61.52 -14.04
N THR A 93 -16.64 60.87 -15.20
CA THR A 93 -15.52 60.33 -16.00
C THR A 93 -14.40 61.34 -16.25
N VAL A 94 -14.74 62.56 -16.67
CA VAL A 94 -13.73 63.60 -16.99
C VAL A 94 -12.97 64.05 -15.75
N ALA A 95 -13.68 64.23 -14.62
CA ALA A 95 -13.07 64.60 -13.35
C ALA A 95 -12.15 63.49 -12.84
N LEU A 96 -12.62 62.24 -12.87
CA LEU A 96 -11.81 61.08 -12.48
C LEU A 96 -10.60 60.87 -13.38
N GLN A 97 -10.72 61.08 -14.70
CA GLN A 97 -9.57 60.97 -15.59
C GLN A 97 -8.53 62.06 -15.32
N THR A 98 -8.98 63.29 -15.01
CA THR A 98 -8.06 64.39 -14.66
C THR A 98 -7.36 64.12 -13.33
N TRP A 99 -8.11 63.62 -12.33
CA TRP A 99 -7.57 63.16 -11.06
C TRP A 99 -6.55 62.03 -11.23
N ALA A 100 -6.87 61.01 -12.03
CA ALA A 100 -5.98 59.89 -12.32
C ALA A 100 -4.68 60.30 -13.02
N ASN A 101 -4.74 61.35 -13.86
CA ASN A 101 -3.57 61.87 -14.57
C ASN A 101 -2.53 62.51 -13.63
N VAL A 102 -2.91 62.87 -12.40
CA VAL A 102 -1.96 63.38 -11.39
C VAL A 102 -0.95 62.30 -10.98
N GLY A 103 -1.38 61.04 -10.88
CA GLY A 103 -0.56 59.93 -10.40
C GLY A 103 -0.15 60.06 -8.93
N GLY A 104 0.81 59.26 -8.47
CA GLY A 104 1.30 59.32 -7.09
C GLY A 104 0.30 58.75 -6.09
N LEU A 105 -0.04 59.49 -5.03
CA LEU A 105 -1.02 59.07 -4.02
C LEU A 105 -2.36 59.77 -4.28
N LEU A 106 -3.39 58.99 -4.55
CA LEU A 106 -4.71 59.46 -4.95
C LEU A 106 -5.79 58.94 -4.00
N TYR A 107 -6.53 59.85 -3.38
CA TYR A 107 -7.63 59.53 -2.47
C TYR A 107 -8.97 59.60 -3.19
N LEU A 108 -9.77 58.55 -3.06
CA LEU A 108 -11.15 58.47 -3.56
C LEU A 108 -12.11 58.54 -2.37
N PRO A 109 -12.64 59.72 -2.02
CA PRO A 109 -13.61 59.86 -0.93
C PRO A 109 -14.81 58.93 -1.09
N ARG A 110 -15.56 58.72 0.00
CA ARG A 110 -16.86 58.03 -0.10
C ARG A 110 -17.77 58.73 -1.11
N GLY A 111 -18.54 57.95 -1.86
CA GLY A 111 -19.38 58.48 -2.93
C GLY A 111 -19.65 57.44 -4.02
N VAL A 112 -20.62 57.72 -4.89
CA VAL A 112 -20.93 56.89 -6.03
C VAL A 112 -20.50 57.63 -7.30
N TYR A 113 -19.31 57.32 -7.79
CA TYR A 113 -18.72 57.93 -8.98
C TYR A 113 -19.17 57.17 -10.21
N LYS A 114 -20.14 57.72 -10.94
CA LYS A 114 -20.58 57.12 -12.20
C LYS A 114 -19.54 57.44 -13.28
N ILE A 115 -19.11 56.41 -14.00
CA ILE A 115 -18.25 56.56 -15.17
C ILE A 115 -18.92 55.96 -16.41
N THR A 116 -18.67 56.54 -17.58
CA THR A 116 -19.18 56.10 -18.88
C THR A 116 -18.06 55.68 -19.84
N ALA A 117 -16.78 55.93 -19.47
CA ALA A 117 -15.62 55.47 -20.22
C ALA A 117 -14.47 55.06 -19.27
N PRO A 118 -13.48 54.28 -19.76
CA PRO A 118 -12.32 53.86 -18.95
C PRO A 118 -11.55 55.02 -18.36
N ILE A 119 -11.13 54.87 -17.10
CA ILE A 119 -10.15 55.73 -16.44
C ILE A 119 -8.78 55.09 -16.63
N ASN A 120 -7.94 55.73 -17.43
CA ASN A 120 -6.57 55.29 -17.67
C ASN A 120 -5.69 55.74 -16.52
N ILE A 121 -5.06 54.78 -15.83
CA ILE A 121 -4.20 55.03 -14.69
C ILE A 121 -2.73 54.83 -15.09
N THR A 122 -1.88 55.76 -14.68
CA THR A 122 -0.44 55.73 -14.94
C THR A 122 0.29 54.81 -13.95
N SER A 123 1.49 54.34 -14.32
CA SER A 123 2.41 53.66 -13.39
C SER A 123 2.75 54.55 -12.18
N CYS A 124 3.25 53.95 -11.10
CA CYS A 124 3.58 54.65 -9.85
C CYS A 124 2.39 55.36 -9.21
N THR A 125 1.22 54.72 -9.25
CA THR A 125 -0.02 55.28 -8.72
C THR A 125 -0.60 54.37 -7.64
N THR A 126 -0.91 54.96 -6.49
CA THR A 126 -1.66 54.36 -5.40
C THR A 126 -3.02 55.05 -5.31
N ILE A 127 -4.09 54.28 -5.50
CA ILE A 127 -5.46 54.71 -5.28
C ILE A 127 -5.96 54.08 -3.98
N PHE A 128 -6.54 54.87 -3.10
CA PHE A 128 -7.20 54.34 -1.90
C PHE A 128 -8.53 55.03 -1.63
N GLY A 129 -9.53 54.26 -1.20
CA GLY A 129 -10.81 54.79 -0.75
C GLY A 129 -10.96 54.82 0.76
N GLU A 130 -12.15 55.22 1.22
CA GLU A 130 -12.55 55.15 2.63
C GLU A 130 -12.94 53.72 3.03
N SER A 131 -13.63 53.00 2.15
CA SER A 131 -14.08 51.63 2.36
C SER A 131 -14.56 51.01 1.05
N SER A 132 -14.40 49.69 0.92
CA SER A 132 -15.04 48.90 -0.15
C SER A 132 -16.51 48.60 0.10
N GLY A 133 -17.06 49.09 1.21
CA GLY A 133 -18.46 48.89 1.58
C GLY A 133 -18.80 47.42 1.82
N THR A 134 -20.07 47.12 1.62
CA THR A 134 -20.63 45.77 1.71
C THR A 134 -20.30 44.92 0.49
N GLY A 135 -19.99 43.65 0.79
CA GLY A 135 -19.74 42.60 -0.20
C GLY A 135 -21.02 42.00 -0.76
N THR A 136 -21.25 40.71 -0.52
CA THR A 136 -22.47 40.00 -1.00
C THR A 136 -23.76 40.35 -0.24
N PHE A 137 -23.66 41.13 0.85
CA PHE A 137 -24.81 41.52 1.64
C PHE A 137 -25.46 42.79 1.08
N ASN A 138 -26.80 42.83 1.12
CA ASN A 138 -27.58 43.88 0.49
C ASN A 138 -27.79 45.04 1.49
N GLU A 139 -27.17 46.20 1.26
CA GLU A 139 -27.41 47.42 2.05
C GLU A 139 -28.38 48.42 1.39
N GLY A 140 -29.23 47.94 0.48
CA GLY A 140 -30.21 48.81 -0.18
C GLY A 140 -29.58 49.55 -1.36
N SER A 141 -29.62 50.89 -1.37
CA SER A 141 -29.10 51.69 -2.49
C SER A 141 -27.59 51.96 -2.34
N LEU A 142 -26.88 52.13 -3.46
CA LEU A 142 -25.46 52.52 -3.47
C LEU A 142 -25.20 53.83 -2.71
N LEU A 143 -26.17 54.75 -2.72
CA LEU A 143 -26.08 56.02 -2.00
C LEU A 143 -26.11 55.83 -0.47
N ASN A 144 -26.88 54.87 0.03
CA ASN A 144 -26.90 54.54 1.45
C ASN A 144 -25.55 53.97 1.89
N GLU A 145 -24.99 53.08 1.08
CA GLU A 145 -23.68 52.47 1.32
C GLU A 145 -22.55 53.51 1.27
N ALA A 146 -22.59 54.42 0.29
CA ALA A 146 -21.68 55.56 0.22
C ALA A 146 -21.81 56.48 1.44
N ALA A 147 -23.03 56.73 1.94
CA ALA A 147 -23.24 57.51 3.15
C ALA A 147 -22.61 56.87 4.41
N LEU A 148 -22.48 55.54 4.42
CA LEU A 148 -21.81 54.78 5.47
C LEU A 148 -20.27 54.73 5.31
N GLY A 149 -19.73 55.25 4.20
CA GLY A 149 -18.29 55.39 3.97
C GLY A 149 -17.74 54.63 2.76
N ALA A 150 -18.57 54.04 1.90
CA ALA A 150 -18.07 53.33 0.72
C ALA A 150 -17.64 54.27 -0.41
N SER A 151 -16.48 53.99 -1.00
CA SER A 151 -15.97 54.63 -2.22
C SER A 151 -16.28 53.74 -3.43
N ILE A 152 -17.26 54.14 -4.25
CA ILE A 152 -17.87 53.27 -5.26
C ILE A 152 -17.63 53.84 -6.66
N ILE A 153 -17.00 53.04 -7.53
CA ILE A 153 -17.01 53.24 -8.98
C ILE A 153 -18.23 52.53 -9.56
N SER A 154 -19.10 53.28 -10.25
CA SER A 154 -20.34 52.77 -10.83
C SER A 154 -20.27 52.77 -12.35
N MET A 155 -20.51 51.61 -12.96
CA MET A 155 -20.52 51.41 -14.42
C MET A 155 -21.89 50.86 -14.84
N GLY A 156 -22.65 51.66 -15.59
CA GLY A 156 -23.97 51.28 -16.07
C GLY A 156 -23.95 50.69 -17.49
N ALA A 157 -25.13 50.49 -18.06
CA ALA A 157 -25.31 50.06 -19.45
C ALA A 157 -24.82 51.10 -20.49
N ASP A 158 -24.61 52.34 -20.05
CA ASP A 158 -24.04 53.44 -20.84
C ASP A 158 -22.50 53.47 -20.82
N PHE A 159 -21.84 52.59 -20.06
CA PHE A 159 -20.39 52.47 -20.07
C PHE A 159 -19.89 51.86 -21.39
N VAL A 160 -18.90 52.51 -22.02
CA VAL A 160 -18.27 52.04 -23.25
C VAL A 160 -16.75 51.95 -23.05
N GLY A 161 -16.22 50.72 -23.00
CA GLY A 161 -14.78 50.47 -22.92
C GLY A 161 -14.46 49.06 -22.45
N GLU A 162 -13.17 48.73 -22.37
CA GLU A 162 -12.74 47.38 -21.94
C GLU A 162 -12.80 47.19 -20.42
N ALA A 163 -12.50 48.23 -19.65
CA ALA A 163 -12.50 48.17 -18.20
C ALA A 163 -12.76 49.52 -17.53
N GLY A 164 -13.30 49.50 -16.31
CA GLY A 164 -13.47 50.71 -15.49
C GLY A 164 -12.13 51.41 -15.24
N PHE A 165 -11.18 50.71 -14.62
CA PHE A 165 -9.78 51.16 -14.52
C PHE A 165 -8.88 50.35 -15.46
N SER A 166 -8.12 51.06 -16.28
CA SER A 166 -7.21 50.48 -17.27
C SER A 166 -5.78 50.93 -17.03
N TYR A 167 -4.87 49.97 -16.93
CA TYR A 167 -3.43 50.19 -16.86
C TYR A 167 -2.79 49.64 -18.12
N LYS A 168 -2.46 50.52 -19.06
CA LYS A 168 -1.82 50.16 -20.33
C LYS A 168 -0.78 51.21 -20.71
N ARG A 169 0.35 50.76 -21.27
CA ARG A 169 1.37 51.59 -21.90
C ARG A 169 1.80 50.91 -23.20
N ASP A 170 1.95 51.66 -24.28
CA ASP A 170 2.17 51.06 -25.61
C ASP A 170 3.49 50.28 -25.70
N THR A 171 4.57 50.77 -25.08
CA THR A 171 5.93 50.20 -25.26
C THR A 171 6.62 49.80 -23.96
N ALA A 172 5.88 49.72 -22.85
CA ALA A 172 6.49 49.48 -21.54
C ALA A 172 5.56 48.76 -20.56
N ALA A 173 6.19 48.19 -19.54
CA ALA A 173 5.48 47.62 -18.40
C ALA A 173 4.81 48.68 -17.52
N ILE A 174 3.78 48.23 -16.79
CA ILE A 174 3.13 48.97 -15.71
C ILE A 174 3.75 48.54 -14.38
N TYR A 175 4.31 49.46 -13.60
CA TYR A 175 4.97 49.16 -12.32
C TYR A 175 4.40 49.98 -11.18
N SER A 176 4.50 49.45 -9.96
CA SER A 176 4.10 50.14 -8.73
C SER A 176 2.64 50.62 -8.77
N VAL A 177 1.72 49.68 -8.98
CA VAL A 177 0.28 49.92 -9.00
C VAL A 177 -0.33 49.42 -7.71
N SER A 178 -0.99 50.32 -6.97
CA SER A 178 -1.68 49.96 -5.74
C SER A 178 -3.12 50.47 -5.79
N ILE A 179 -4.08 49.60 -5.47
CA ILE A 179 -5.49 49.98 -5.33
C ILE A 179 -6.03 49.32 -4.07
N ARG A 180 -6.68 50.09 -3.21
CA ARG A 180 -7.28 49.53 -2.00
C ARG A 180 -8.54 50.24 -1.52
N ASP A 181 -9.35 49.49 -0.77
CA ASP A 181 -10.48 50.03 0.00
C ASP A 181 -11.54 50.74 -0.87
N ILE A 182 -11.85 50.16 -2.04
CA ILE A 182 -12.88 50.67 -2.97
C ILE A 182 -13.83 49.57 -3.44
N LYS A 183 -14.96 49.98 -4.03
CA LYS A 183 -15.95 49.09 -4.63
C LYS A 183 -16.13 49.41 -6.11
N PHE A 184 -16.29 48.37 -6.92
CA PHE A 184 -16.85 48.48 -8.27
C PHE A 184 -18.25 47.87 -8.28
N TYR A 185 -19.19 48.64 -8.79
CA TYR A 185 -20.56 48.20 -9.02
C TYR A 185 -20.88 48.36 -10.51
N THR A 186 -21.07 47.23 -11.20
CA THR A 186 -21.04 47.22 -12.68
C THR A 186 -22.33 46.69 -13.32
N LYS A 187 -23.45 46.79 -12.59
CA LYS A 187 -24.74 46.25 -13.05
C LYS A 187 -25.14 46.88 -14.38
N GLY A 188 -25.26 46.03 -15.41
CA GLY A 188 -25.64 46.44 -16.76
C GLY A 188 -24.45 46.72 -17.69
N SER A 189 -23.22 46.74 -17.18
CA SER A 189 -21.99 46.83 -17.97
C SER A 189 -21.40 45.45 -18.24
N ASP A 190 -20.89 45.23 -19.46
CA ASP A 190 -20.20 44.00 -19.86
C ASP A 190 -18.68 44.19 -19.99
N SER A 191 -18.14 45.16 -19.24
CA SER A 191 -16.72 45.52 -19.21
C SER A 191 -16.05 45.02 -17.93
N HIS A 192 -14.75 44.75 -17.98
CA HIS A 192 -13.99 44.35 -16.79
C HIS A 192 -13.96 45.49 -15.75
N CYS A 193 -13.74 45.18 -14.47
CA CYS A 193 -13.61 46.26 -13.48
C CYS A 193 -12.21 46.87 -13.54
N ILE A 194 -11.18 46.01 -13.44
CA ILE A 194 -9.77 46.40 -13.55
C ILE A 194 -9.09 45.56 -14.62
N ARG A 195 -8.39 46.23 -15.54
CA ARG A 195 -7.52 45.58 -16.53
C ARG A 195 -6.10 46.11 -16.45
N ILE A 196 -5.15 45.19 -16.30
CA ILE A 196 -3.72 45.52 -16.20
C ILE A 196 -2.97 44.77 -17.30
N TYR A 197 -2.35 45.53 -18.19
CA TYR A 197 -1.49 45.01 -19.26
C TYR A 197 -0.05 45.03 -18.77
N LYS A 198 0.59 43.85 -18.71
CA LYS A 198 2.00 43.69 -18.30
C LYS A 198 2.31 44.41 -16.97
N GLY A 199 1.60 44.02 -15.91
CA GLY A 199 1.84 44.49 -14.55
C GLY A 199 3.12 43.89 -14.00
N TYR A 200 4.17 44.69 -13.89
CA TYR A 200 5.54 44.25 -13.64
C TYR A 200 6.07 44.96 -12.42
N ASP A 201 6.40 44.19 -11.39
CA ASP A 201 6.95 44.64 -10.13
C ASP A 201 5.98 45.54 -9.33
N HIS A 202 5.63 45.07 -8.13
CA HIS A 202 4.87 45.84 -7.14
C HIS A 202 3.43 46.16 -7.59
N VAL A 203 2.67 45.14 -7.99
CA VAL A 203 1.23 45.24 -8.17
C VAL A 203 0.53 44.79 -6.88
N ASN A 204 -0.27 45.67 -6.26
CA ASN A 204 -0.91 45.44 -4.97
C ASN A 204 -2.40 45.81 -4.99
N LEU A 205 -3.29 44.84 -4.82
CA LEU A 205 -4.74 45.05 -4.86
C LEU A 205 -5.37 44.51 -3.57
N GLN A 206 -5.95 45.38 -2.75
CA GLN A 206 -6.35 45.02 -1.38
C GLN A 206 -7.75 45.50 -1.00
N ASN A 207 -8.53 44.69 -0.31
CA ASN A 207 -9.83 45.10 0.26
C ASN A 207 -10.78 45.69 -0.80
N ILE A 208 -10.96 45.03 -1.94
CA ILE A 208 -11.79 45.52 -3.05
C ILE A 208 -13.00 44.62 -3.26
N ASN A 209 -14.18 45.22 -3.39
CA ASN A 209 -15.42 44.52 -3.73
C ASN A 209 -15.79 44.77 -5.19
N PHE A 210 -15.98 43.72 -5.98
CA PHE A 210 -16.45 43.77 -7.37
C PHE A 210 -17.81 43.09 -7.48
N LEU A 211 -18.87 43.87 -7.69
CA LEU A 211 -20.24 43.36 -7.70
C LEU A 211 -20.96 43.61 -9.02
N GLN A 212 -21.91 42.72 -9.29
CA GLN A 212 -22.87 42.82 -10.40
C GLN A 212 -22.21 42.83 -11.79
N MET A 213 -21.15 42.07 -11.96
CA MET A 213 -20.39 42.03 -13.22
C MET A 213 -21.19 41.37 -14.35
N GLY A 214 -21.07 41.91 -15.56
CA GLY A 214 -21.63 41.34 -16.80
C GLY A 214 -21.06 39.99 -17.23
N ASP A 215 -21.59 39.42 -18.31
CA ASP A 215 -21.37 38.01 -18.67
C ASP A 215 -19.97 37.71 -19.19
N ASN A 216 -19.36 38.71 -19.82
CA ASN A 216 -18.03 38.63 -20.43
C ASN A 216 -16.97 39.41 -19.62
N SER A 217 -17.32 39.84 -18.41
CA SER A 217 -16.43 40.64 -17.58
C SER A 217 -15.80 39.85 -16.43
N SER A 218 -14.70 40.42 -15.95
CA SER A 218 -13.89 39.91 -14.85
C SER A 218 -13.62 41.07 -13.91
N ALA A 219 -13.57 40.77 -12.62
CA ALA A 219 -13.19 41.72 -11.58
C ALA A 219 -11.79 42.26 -11.85
N ILE A 220 -10.86 41.35 -12.09
CA ILE A 220 -9.50 41.67 -12.46
C ILE A 220 -9.12 40.80 -13.66
N LYS A 221 -8.63 41.46 -14.71
CA LYS A 221 -8.02 40.80 -15.86
C LYS A 221 -6.58 41.27 -16.02
N MET A 222 -5.65 40.31 -15.98
CA MET A 222 -4.24 40.57 -16.25
C MET A 222 -3.77 39.73 -17.42
N THR A 223 -3.16 40.39 -18.40
CA THR A 223 -2.61 39.74 -19.59
C THR A 223 -1.27 40.36 -19.96
N GLY A 224 -0.58 39.73 -20.90
CA GLY A 224 0.47 40.40 -21.64
C GLY A 224 -0.01 41.64 -22.36
N ASN A 225 0.95 42.48 -22.72
CA ASN A 225 0.72 43.64 -23.57
C ASN A 225 1.08 43.28 -25.01
N VAL A 226 0.09 43.19 -25.89
CA VAL A 226 0.28 42.84 -27.31
C VAL A 226 1.09 43.89 -28.08
N ASP A 227 1.15 45.12 -27.56
CA ASP A 227 1.94 46.21 -28.14
C ASP A 227 3.42 46.13 -27.74
N ASP A 228 3.78 45.22 -26.82
CA ASP A 228 5.15 45.01 -26.33
C ASP A 228 5.79 43.76 -26.92
N THR A 229 6.78 43.94 -27.80
CA THR A 229 7.44 42.85 -28.53
C THR A 229 8.46 42.05 -27.70
N PHE A 230 8.78 42.46 -26.47
CA PHE A 230 9.90 41.90 -25.70
C PHE A 230 9.47 40.93 -24.60
N ASN A 231 8.36 41.20 -23.91
CA ASN A 231 7.88 40.33 -22.83
C ASN A 231 6.42 40.62 -22.49
N GLU A 232 5.61 39.57 -22.41
CA GLU A 232 4.18 39.60 -22.08
C GLU A 232 3.89 39.21 -20.61
N THR A 233 4.92 38.99 -19.80
CA THR A 233 4.75 38.50 -18.42
C THR A 233 4.37 39.62 -17.46
N SER A 234 3.38 39.36 -16.60
CA SER A 234 3.14 40.14 -15.38
C SER A 234 3.81 39.44 -14.19
N GLN A 235 4.39 40.17 -13.23
CA GLN A 235 5.13 39.56 -12.11
C GLN A 235 5.12 40.39 -10.82
N THR A 236 5.35 39.71 -9.69
CA THR A 236 5.39 40.29 -8.34
C THR A 236 4.07 40.97 -7.97
N ILE A 237 3.05 40.14 -7.77
CA ILE A 237 1.65 40.55 -7.64
C ILE A 237 1.09 40.09 -6.30
N LEU A 238 0.43 40.98 -5.57
CA LEU A 238 -0.32 40.68 -4.36
C LEU A 238 -1.78 41.09 -4.53
N ILE A 239 -2.69 40.13 -4.32
CA ILE A 239 -4.13 40.36 -4.27
C ILE A 239 -4.65 39.80 -2.96
N GLN A 240 -5.20 40.66 -2.11
CA GLN A 240 -5.55 40.28 -0.74
C GLN A 240 -6.93 40.80 -0.34
N ASN A 241 -7.75 39.93 0.26
CA ASN A 241 -9.07 40.28 0.78
C ASN A 241 -9.95 40.95 -0.28
N VAL A 242 -9.95 40.38 -1.48
CA VAL A 242 -10.70 40.87 -2.64
C VAL A 242 -11.85 39.91 -2.93
N MET A 243 -13.00 40.43 -3.37
CA MET A 243 -14.10 39.58 -3.80
C MET A 243 -14.74 40.02 -5.12
N GLY A 244 -15.15 39.05 -5.92
CA GLY A 244 -15.85 39.26 -7.19
C GLY A 244 -17.06 38.37 -7.33
N ILE A 245 -18.13 38.90 -7.92
CA ILE A 245 -19.36 38.17 -8.24
C ILE A 245 -20.03 38.78 -9.47
N HIS A 246 -20.47 37.94 -10.41
CA HIS A 246 -21.30 38.39 -11.52
C HIS A 246 -22.69 38.79 -11.03
N ASP A 247 -23.49 39.40 -11.91
CA ASP A 247 -24.85 39.82 -11.62
C ASP A 247 -25.69 38.70 -10.98
N TYR A 248 -26.36 39.01 -9.88
CA TYR A 248 -27.07 38.04 -9.04
C TYR A 248 -28.20 37.34 -9.80
N ASP A 249 -28.74 38.02 -10.80
CA ASP A 249 -29.88 37.57 -11.61
C ASP A 249 -29.44 36.79 -12.86
N ARG A 250 -28.13 36.65 -13.10
CA ARG A 250 -27.61 36.10 -14.36
C ARG A 250 -27.14 34.66 -14.26
N THR A 251 -27.52 33.89 -15.27
CA THR A 251 -27.10 32.49 -15.48
C THR A 251 -26.24 32.33 -16.74
N THR A 252 -25.95 33.42 -17.44
CA THR A 252 -25.33 33.42 -18.77
C THR A 252 -23.85 33.82 -18.77
N ALA A 253 -23.29 34.20 -17.62
CA ALA A 253 -21.87 34.56 -17.55
C ALA A 253 -20.97 33.38 -17.97
N THR A 254 -19.96 33.70 -18.77
CA THR A 254 -18.98 32.74 -19.30
C THR A 254 -17.55 33.13 -19.02
N ALA A 255 -17.27 34.43 -18.86
CA ALA A 255 -15.95 34.89 -18.47
C ALA A 255 -15.65 34.53 -17.01
N PRO A 256 -14.40 34.17 -16.67
CA PRO A 256 -14.05 33.89 -15.30
C PRO A 256 -14.12 35.16 -14.43
N THR A 257 -14.50 35.02 -13.16
CA THR A 257 -14.60 36.14 -12.22
C THR A 257 -13.26 36.86 -12.08
N PHE A 258 -12.15 36.11 -12.05
CA PHE A 258 -10.78 36.64 -12.15
C PHE A 258 -9.99 35.91 -13.23
N GLU A 259 -9.34 36.67 -14.11
CA GLU A 259 -8.58 36.13 -15.25
C GLU A 259 -7.12 36.55 -15.19
N PHE A 260 -6.22 35.58 -15.08
CA PHE A 260 -4.78 35.83 -15.06
C PHE A 260 -4.09 35.00 -16.13
N ILE A 261 -3.45 35.68 -17.07
CA ILE A 261 -2.73 35.07 -18.19
C ILE A 261 -1.28 35.54 -18.18
N GLN A 262 -0.33 34.60 -18.20
CA GLN A 262 1.12 34.88 -18.15
C GLN A 262 1.55 35.68 -16.91
N CYS A 263 0.89 35.45 -15.77
CA CYS A 263 1.28 36.06 -14.51
C CYS A 263 2.20 35.14 -13.70
N GLN A 264 3.19 35.74 -13.03
CA GLN A 264 4.19 35.02 -12.26
C GLN A 264 4.38 35.64 -10.87
N GLU A 265 4.88 34.86 -9.91
CA GLU A 265 5.20 35.36 -8.56
C GLU A 265 4.00 36.09 -7.91
N MET A 266 2.83 35.46 -8.00
CA MET A 266 1.55 36.05 -7.59
C MET A 266 1.02 35.39 -6.33
N ASN A 267 0.56 36.20 -5.38
CA ASN A 267 -0.13 35.74 -4.19
C ASN A 267 -1.59 36.20 -4.20
N LEU A 268 -2.51 35.24 -4.10
CA LEU A 268 -3.94 35.44 -3.91
C LEU A 268 -4.30 35.00 -2.49
N ILE A 269 -4.69 35.94 -1.62
CA ILE A 269 -4.90 35.68 -0.19
C ILE A 269 -6.31 36.09 0.20
N GLY A 270 -7.13 35.14 0.63
CA GLY A 270 -8.51 35.43 1.05
C GLY A 270 -9.39 35.98 -0.07
N VAL A 271 -9.12 35.59 -1.32
CA VAL A 271 -9.92 36.03 -2.48
C VAL A 271 -11.22 35.24 -2.53
N LYS A 272 -12.36 35.90 -2.75
CA LYS A 272 -13.65 35.26 -2.99
C LYS A 272 -14.04 35.40 -4.46
N ALA A 273 -14.10 34.28 -5.18
CA ALA A 273 -14.37 34.23 -6.60
C ALA A 273 -15.69 33.51 -6.86
N PHE A 274 -16.76 34.29 -7.00
CA PHE A 274 -18.11 33.78 -7.18
C PHE A 274 -18.56 33.95 -8.63
N GLY A 275 -19.15 32.88 -9.17
CA GLY A 275 -19.76 32.92 -10.50
C GLY A 275 -21.05 33.73 -10.49
N GLY A 276 -22.03 33.34 -9.71
CA GLY A 276 -23.30 34.06 -9.58
C GLY A 276 -23.82 34.06 -8.14
N SER A 277 -25.13 33.96 -7.98
CA SER A 277 -25.77 33.87 -6.67
C SER A 277 -26.10 32.42 -6.29
N GLN A 278 -26.50 32.17 -5.05
CA GLN A 278 -26.84 30.82 -4.59
C GLN A 278 -27.92 30.13 -5.46
N GLY A 279 -28.84 30.89 -6.06
CA GLY A 279 -29.91 30.39 -6.92
C GLY A 279 -29.65 30.49 -8.43
N ASN A 280 -28.63 31.24 -8.86
CA ASN A 280 -28.34 31.49 -10.28
C ASN A 280 -26.86 31.18 -10.56
N LEU A 281 -26.62 30.05 -11.23
CA LEU A 281 -25.30 29.44 -11.40
C LEU A 281 -24.85 29.56 -12.87
N PRO A 282 -24.00 30.53 -13.22
CA PRO A 282 -23.50 30.68 -14.58
C PRO A 282 -22.44 29.64 -14.97
N ASN A 283 -22.20 29.50 -16.27
CA ASN A 283 -21.20 28.60 -16.85
C ASN A 283 -19.81 29.25 -16.95
N CYS A 284 -19.25 29.66 -15.82
CA CYS A 284 -17.95 30.33 -15.75
C CYS A 284 -17.02 29.68 -14.71
N TYR A 285 -15.76 30.10 -14.66
CA TYR A 285 -14.85 29.74 -13.55
C TYR A 285 -14.72 30.90 -12.57
N GLY A 286 -14.55 30.63 -11.28
CA GLY A 286 -14.19 31.67 -10.32
C GLY A 286 -12.83 32.30 -10.65
N ILE A 287 -11.78 31.49 -10.79
CA ILE A 287 -10.45 31.97 -11.19
C ILE A 287 -9.92 31.12 -12.33
N ARG A 288 -9.33 31.79 -13.32
CA ARG A 288 -8.57 31.18 -14.41
C ARG A 288 -7.10 31.58 -14.33
N LEU A 289 -6.22 30.58 -14.29
CA LEU A 289 -4.76 30.74 -14.37
C LEU A 289 -4.25 30.07 -15.65
N ALA A 290 -3.89 30.87 -16.65
CA ALA A 290 -3.37 30.37 -17.92
C ALA A 290 -1.92 30.82 -18.13
N ARG A 291 -1.03 29.87 -18.44
CA ARG A 291 0.41 30.13 -18.69
C ARG A 291 1.12 30.80 -17.50
N CYS A 292 0.64 30.56 -16.26
CA CYS A 292 1.08 31.22 -15.03
C CYS A 292 2.16 30.43 -14.29
N ARG A 293 3.02 31.10 -13.50
CA ARG A 293 4.13 30.43 -12.79
C ARG A 293 4.39 30.95 -11.39
N GLY A 294 4.57 30.06 -10.42
CA GLY A 294 4.87 30.50 -9.05
C GLY A 294 3.72 31.30 -8.44
N VAL A 295 2.49 30.80 -8.57
CA VAL A 295 1.27 31.44 -8.02
C VAL A 295 0.85 30.71 -6.75
N GLN A 296 0.48 31.45 -5.72
CA GLN A 296 -0.03 30.87 -4.48
C GLN A 296 -1.44 31.37 -4.17
N LEU A 297 -2.33 30.46 -3.80
CA LEU A 297 -3.71 30.71 -3.40
C LEU A 297 -3.88 30.23 -1.96
N TYR A 298 -4.09 31.17 -1.04
CA TYR A 298 -4.21 30.91 0.39
C TYR A 298 -5.59 31.32 0.89
N GLY A 299 -6.35 30.37 1.44
CA GLY A 299 -7.63 30.67 2.07
C GLY A 299 -8.67 31.31 1.15
N CYS A 300 -8.59 31.06 -0.16
CA CYS A 300 -9.55 31.60 -1.14
C CYS A 300 -10.86 30.80 -1.12
N SER A 301 -11.95 31.42 -1.55
CA SER A 301 -13.28 30.79 -1.64
C SER A 301 -13.83 30.88 -3.05
N PHE A 302 -14.42 29.78 -3.52
CA PHE A 302 -14.99 29.62 -4.85
C PHE A 302 -16.42 29.11 -4.71
N ALA A 303 -17.37 29.82 -5.34
CA ALA A 303 -18.77 29.43 -5.23
C ALA A 303 -19.64 29.84 -6.42
N HIS A 304 -20.84 29.25 -6.44
CA HIS A 304 -21.96 29.68 -7.28
C HIS A 304 -21.68 29.61 -8.78
N SER A 305 -21.17 28.48 -9.26
CA SER A 305 -20.92 28.27 -10.69
C SER A 305 -21.32 26.87 -11.13
N GLN A 306 -21.85 26.76 -12.34
CA GLN A 306 -22.13 25.49 -12.98
C GLN A 306 -20.84 24.80 -13.43
N THR A 307 -19.91 25.54 -14.05
CA THR A 307 -18.70 24.98 -14.67
C THR A 307 -17.57 24.73 -13.67
N GLY A 308 -17.30 25.62 -12.72
CA GLY A 308 -16.36 25.30 -11.67
C GLY A 308 -15.70 26.45 -10.93
N GLY A 309 -14.82 26.09 -9.99
CA GLY A 309 -14.13 27.03 -9.11
C GLY A 309 -12.84 27.56 -9.73
N LEU A 310 -11.83 26.70 -9.83
CA LEU A 310 -10.48 27.06 -10.26
C LEU A 310 -10.09 26.31 -11.53
N LEU A 311 -9.76 27.05 -12.58
CA LEU A 311 -9.16 26.53 -13.81
C LEU A 311 -7.67 26.87 -13.84
N ILE A 312 -6.83 25.85 -13.97
CA ILE A 312 -5.39 25.98 -14.20
C ILE A 312 -5.08 25.30 -15.52
N GLU A 313 -4.60 26.07 -16.50
CA GLU A 313 -4.38 25.54 -17.83
C GLU A 313 -3.05 25.98 -18.45
N ALA A 314 -2.53 25.12 -19.32
CA ALA A 314 -1.48 25.48 -20.26
C ALA A 314 -2.12 25.88 -21.60
N ALA A 315 -1.47 26.80 -22.32
CA ALA A 315 -1.86 27.17 -23.67
C ALA A 315 -0.64 27.64 -24.46
N GLY A 316 0.02 26.72 -25.18
CA GLY A 316 1.27 26.98 -25.91
C GLY A 316 2.43 27.44 -25.02
N ARG A 317 2.26 27.38 -23.70
CA ARG A 317 3.26 27.69 -22.66
C ARG A 317 2.81 27.01 -21.37
N LEU A 318 3.76 26.38 -20.68
CA LEU A 318 3.49 25.66 -19.43
C LEU A 318 2.99 26.58 -18.30
N THR A 319 2.15 26.02 -17.45
CA THR A 319 1.70 26.56 -16.16
C THR A 319 2.28 25.71 -15.03
N THR A 320 3.05 26.32 -14.13
CA THR A 320 3.86 25.56 -13.16
C THR A 320 3.95 26.21 -11.79
N GLY A 321 4.20 25.41 -10.75
CA GLY A 321 4.53 25.92 -9.42
C GLY A 321 3.35 26.66 -8.81
N ILE A 322 2.16 26.10 -8.95
CA ILE A 322 0.92 26.66 -8.39
C ILE A 322 0.64 25.97 -7.06
N VAL A 323 0.39 26.76 -6.01
CA VAL A 323 0.01 26.26 -4.69
C VAL A 323 -1.43 26.67 -4.40
N VAL A 324 -2.26 25.70 -4.04
CA VAL A 324 -3.64 25.90 -3.58
C VAL A 324 -3.73 25.33 -2.16
N ASP A 325 -3.90 26.21 -1.18
CA ASP A 325 -3.81 25.83 0.23
C ASP A 325 -4.94 26.43 1.06
N GLY A 326 -5.67 25.56 1.76
CA GLY A 326 -6.78 25.97 2.63
C GLY A 326 -7.95 26.63 1.90
N CYS A 327 -8.11 26.38 0.59
CA CYS A 327 -9.17 26.99 -0.20
C CYS A 327 -10.51 26.25 -0.06
N THR A 328 -11.63 26.97 -0.11
CA THR A 328 -12.99 26.45 0.01
C THR A 328 -13.69 26.45 -1.35
N PHE A 329 -14.36 25.34 -1.68
CA PHE A 329 -15.10 25.13 -2.93
C PHE A 329 -16.51 24.68 -2.59
N GLU A 330 -17.51 25.54 -2.78
CA GLU A 330 -18.89 25.30 -2.35
C GLU A 330 -19.93 25.70 -3.40
N ASN A 331 -21.05 24.99 -3.49
CA ASN A 331 -22.11 25.29 -4.46
C ASN A 331 -21.57 25.41 -5.91
N LEU A 332 -20.75 24.46 -6.32
CA LEU A 332 -20.23 24.29 -7.68
C LEU A 332 -20.70 22.93 -8.22
N TYR A 333 -20.88 22.79 -9.54
CA TYR A 333 -21.47 21.59 -10.14
C TYR A 333 -20.49 20.72 -10.92
N ASP A 334 -19.75 21.21 -11.92
CA ASP A 334 -18.91 20.31 -12.71
C ASP A 334 -17.58 20.01 -12.01
N TYR A 335 -16.77 21.05 -11.73
CA TYR A 335 -15.43 20.91 -11.18
C TYR A 335 -15.16 21.87 -10.01
N ALA A 336 -14.56 21.41 -8.91
CA ALA A 336 -13.96 22.35 -7.95
C ALA A 336 -12.64 22.91 -8.50
N ILE A 337 -11.74 22.02 -8.91
CA ILE A 337 -10.44 22.36 -9.51
C ILE A 337 -10.27 21.58 -10.81
N ARG A 338 -9.97 22.29 -11.89
CA ARG A 338 -9.70 21.69 -13.20
C ARG A 338 -8.29 22.05 -13.66
N LEU A 339 -7.49 21.03 -13.90
CA LEU A 339 -6.11 21.14 -14.38
C LEU A 339 -6.05 20.60 -15.81
N ILE A 340 -5.71 21.45 -16.78
CA ILE A 340 -5.72 21.09 -18.21
C ILE A 340 -4.40 21.48 -18.87
N GLY A 341 -3.62 20.48 -19.27
CA GLY A 341 -2.48 20.67 -20.15
C GLY A 341 -2.84 20.61 -21.63
N ASP A 342 -1.87 20.90 -22.49
CA ASP A 342 -1.93 20.68 -23.93
C ASP A 342 -0.80 19.73 -24.38
N ASP A 343 -0.97 19.10 -25.54
CA ASP A 343 0.05 18.21 -26.13
C ASP A 343 1.17 18.98 -26.85
N LEU A 344 1.03 20.31 -26.96
CA LEU A 344 1.96 21.20 -27.64
C LEU A 344 3.17 21.55 -26.77
N VAL A 345 3.09 21.31 -25.46
CA VAL A 345 4.13 21.64 -24.49
C VAL A 345 4.51 20.41 -23.67
N VAL A 346 5.81 20.14 -23.52
CA VAL A 346 6.31 19.10 -22.61
C VAL A 346 6.00 19.48 -21.16
N ALA A 347 5.29 18.61 -20.43
CA ALA A 347 4.84 18.84 -19.04
C ALA A 347 4.03 20.15 -18.90
N PRO A 348 2.89 20.26 -19.59
CA PRO A 348 2.18 21.52 -19.80
C PRO A 348 1.62 22.10 -18.49
N VAL A 349 1.04 21.28 -17.61
CA VAL A 349 0.67 21.66 -16.24
C VAL A 349 1.47 20.79 -15.28
N ASN A 350 2.34 21.38 -14.47
CA ASN A 350 3.20 20.62 -13.55
C ASN A 350 3.55 21.35 -12.25
N ALA A 351 4.10 20.60 -11.29
CA ALA A 351 4.48 21.14 -9.98
C ALA A 351 3.30 21.89 -9.29
N ILE A 352 2.11 21.29 -9.36
CA ILE A 352 0.92 21.79 -8.67
C ILE A 352 0.88 21.17 -7.27
N SER A 353 0.58 21.98 -6.26
CA SER A 353 0.42 21.54 -4.88
C SER A 353 -0.96 21.93 -4.38
N ILE A 354 -1.84 20.95 -4.16
CA ILE A 354 -3.18 21.16 -3.59
C ILE A 354 -3.18 20.55 -2.18
N ARG A 355 -3.42 21.37 -1.17
CA ARG A 355 -3.38 20.98 0.25
C ARG A 355 -4.57 21.53 1.01
N ALA A 356 -5.11 20.72 1.91
CA ALA A 356 -6.25 21.06 2.76
C ALA A 356 -7.42 21.75 2.00
N PRO A 357 -7.84 21.27 0.81
CA PRO A 357 -9.02 21.84 0.18
C PRO A 357 -10.27 21.47 0.97
N ARG A 358 -11.17 22.44 1.14
CA ARG A 358 -12.50 22.20 1.70
C ARG A 358 -13.52 22.14 0.58
N PHE A 359 -13.88 20.93 0.16
CA PHE A 359 -15.00 20.73 -0.75
C PHE A 359 -16.34 20.79 0.00
N GLN A 360 -17.41 21.17 -0.69
CA GLN A 360 -18.79 21.12 -0.20
C GLN A 360 -19.75 20.88 -1.38
N PHE A 361 -20.59 19.84 -1.28
CA PHE A 361 -21.54 19.42 -2.34
C PHE A 361 -22.53 20.55 -2.72
N PRO A 362 -22.94 20.65 -4.00
CA PRO A 362 -23.25 19.58 -4.96
C PRO A 362 -22.24 19.37 -6.12
N LEU A 363 -20.95 19.31 -5.82
CA LEU A 363 -19.89 19.01 -6.80
C LEU A 363 -20.04 17.62 -7.46
N SER A 364 -20.00 17.57 -8.79
CA SER A 364 -19.94 16.33 -9.60
C SER A 364 -18.55 15.72 -9.57
N LEU A 365 -17.52 16.56 -9.71
CA LEU A 365 -16.12 16.16 -9.58
C LEU A 365 -15.35 17.20 -8.76
N GLY A 366 -14.56 16.76 -7.79
CA GLY A 366 -13.66 17.63 -7.04
C GLY A 366 -12.50 18.11 -7.91
N ILE A 367 -11.69 17.17 -8.39
CA ILE A 367 -10.46 17.48 -9.12
C ILE A 367 -10.41 16.72 -10.45
N TYR A 368 -10.17 17.44 -11.54
CA TYR A 368 -9.93 16.86 -12.86
C TYR A 368 -8.52 17.18 -13.33
N CYS A 369 -7.80 16.19 -13.85
CA CYS A 369 -6.43 16.34 -14.31
C CYS A 369 -6.23 15.70 -15.69
N ASP A 370 -5.89 16.53 -16.68
CA ASP A 370 -5.48 16.10 -18.01
C ASP A 370 -4.13 16.70 -18.39
N PHE A 371 -3.20 15.86 -18.87
CA PHE A 371 -1.80 16.24 -19.13
C PHE A 371 -1.08 16.88 -17.94
N VAL A 372 -1.42 16.46 -16.71
CA VAL A 372 -0.81 16.98 -15.49
C VAL A 372 0.35 16.11 -15.04
N THR A 373 1.46 16.71 -14.63
CA THR A 373 2.62 15.93 -14.15
C THR A 373 3.29 16.48 -12.90
N ASN A 374 4.05 15.65 -12.20
CA ASN A 374 4.93 16.05 -11.09
C ASN A 374 4.21 16.90 -10.02
N SER A 375 2.96 16.57 -9.69
CA SER A 375 2.11 17.35 -8.80
C SER A 375 1.72 16.56 -7.54
N THR A 376 1.48 17.26 -6.44
CA THR A 376 0.99 16.69 -5.17
C THR A 376 -0.43 17.18 -4.91
N ILE A 377 -1.39 16.27 -4.83
CA ILE A 377 -2.82 16.59 -4.85
C ILE A 377 -3.53 15.89 -3.69
N GLU A 378 -4.08 16.67 -2.76
CA GLU A 378 -5.03 16.19 -1.77
C GLU A 378 -6.47 16.34 -2.31
N ALA A 379 -7.17 15.22 -2.51
CA ALA A 379 -8.55 15.20 -2.98
C ALA A 379 -9.59 15.14 -1.86
N ASP A 380 -9.16 14.96 -0.61
CA ASP A 380 -10.02 14.68 0.54
C ASP A 380 -11.07 13.61 0.18
N TYR A 381 -12.37 13.85 0.41
CA TYR A 381 -13.46 12.92 0.09
C TYR A 381 -14.08 13.13 -1.31
N ALA A 382 -13.59 14.11 -2.09
CA ALA A 382 -14.20 14.48 -3.35
C ALA A 382 -13.78 13.57 -4.51
N GLY A 383 -14.61 13.54 -5.57
CA GLY A 383 -14.30 12.86 -6.82
C GLY A 383 -13.01 13.37 -7.46
N MET A 384 -12.15 12.47 -7.93
CA MET A 384 -10.94 12.82 -8.66
C MET A 384 -10.81 12.01 -9.95
N HIS A 385 -10.41 12.67 -11.04
CA HIS A 385 -10.24 12.04 -12.34
C HIS A 385 -8.86 12.35 -12.93
N LEU A 386 -8.08 11.31 -13.21
CA LEU A 386 -6.80 11.37 -13.89
C LEU A 386 -6.94 10.75 -15.28
N THR A 387 -6.73 11.53 -16.34
CA THR A 387 -6.77 11.00 -17.72
C THR A 387 -5.57 10.12 -18.03
N THR A 388 -5.57 9.49 -19.22
CA THR A 388 -4.46 8.67 -19.71
C THR A 388 -3.13 9.43 -19.83
N ASN A 389 -3.16 10.76 -19.92
CA ASN A 389 -1.99 11.60 -20.17
C ASN A 389 -1.40 12.23 -18.90
N THR A 390 -1.96 11.92 -17.73
CA THR A 390 -1.60 12.53 -16.45
C THR A 390 -0.66 11.62 -15.67
N LEU A 391 0.61 11.98 -15.48
CA LEU A 391 1.68 11.06 -15.03
C LEU A 391 2.54 11.65 -13.90
N ASN A 392 3.19 10.83 -13.08
CA ASN A 392 4.15 11.26 -12.03
C ASN A 392 3.53 12.14 -10.93
N ASN A 393 2.26 11.95 -10.59
CA ASN A 393 1.59 12.71 -9.53
C ASN A 393 1.49 11.90 -8.23
N VAL A 394 1.51 12.59 -7.09
CA VAL A 394 1.25 12.03 -5.77
C VAL A 394 -0.12 12.50 -5.31
N VAL A 395 -1.05 11.57 -5.12
CA VAL A 395 -2.44 11.85 -4.75
C VAL A 395 -2.73 11.28 -3.37
N THR A 396 -3.37 12.07 -2.52
CA THR A 396 -3.93 11.61 -1.25
C THR A 396 -5.44 11.82 -1.23
N THR A 397 -6.20 10.86 -0.69
CA THR A 397 -7.67 10.94 -0.62
C THR A 397 -8.20 10.27 0.64
N ARG A 398 -9.40 10.65 1.11
CA ARG A 398 -10.15 9.92 2.14
C ARG A 398 -11.04 8.82 1.59
N ASN A 399 -11.43 8.90 0.32
CA ASN A 399 -12.34 7.94 -0.31
C ASN A 399 -11.81 7.52 -1.67
N LEU A 400 -11.13 6.38 -1.71
CA LEU A 400 -10.50 5.92 -2.94
C LEU A 400 -11.48 5.43 -4.00
N ALA A 401 -12.71 5.08 -3.63
CA ALA A 401 -13.76 4.75 -4.60
C ALA A 401 -14.17 5.95 -5.46
N GLN A 402 -13.79 7.17 -5.04
CA GLN A 402 -14.06 8.41 -5.77
C GLN A 402 -12.91 8.80 -6.71
N VAL A 403 -11.80 8.06 -6.74
CA VAL A 403 -10.67 8.33 -7.65
C VAL A 403 -10.75 7.42 -8.87
N THR A 404 -10.87 8.03 -10.04
CA THR A 404 -10.76 7.36 -11.34
C THR A 404 -9.39 7.66 -11.93
N ASP A 405 -8.54 6.65 -12.02
CA ASP A 405 -7.23 6.74 -12.68
C ASP A 405 -7.25 5.95 -14.00
N LEU A 406 -7.23 6.66 -15.12
CA LEU A 406 -7.22 6.09 -16.47
C LEU A 406 -5.80 5.87 -17.01
N THR A 407 -4.75 6.14 -16.24
CA THR A 407 -3.38 5.96 -16.73
C THR A 407 -3.04 4.52 -17.08
N THR A 408 -2.32 4.34 -18.19
CA THR A 408 -1.83 3.04 -18.62
C THR A 408 -0.52 2.67 -17.91
N SER A 409 0.33 3.63 -17.57
CA SER A 409 1.58 3.46 -16.81
C SER A 409 1.43 3.68 -15.30
N ILE A 410 2.33 3.13 -14.49
CA ILE A 410 2.28 3.16 -13.02
C ILE A 410 2.75 4.49 -12.41
N ASP A 411 2.65 5.59 -13.15
CA ASP A 411 3.41 6.80 -12.85
C ASP A 411 2.76 7.64 -11.73
N ASN A 412 1.45 7.51 -11.48
CA ASN A 412 0.79 8.16 -10.36
C ASN A 412 0.81 7.30 -9.10
N THR A 413 1.11 7.91 -7.95
CA THR A 413 1.02 7.29 -6.63
C THR A 413 -0.23 7.79 -5.93
N ILE A 414 -1.16 6.91 -5.54
CA ILE A 414 -2.44 7.28 -4.91
C ILE A 414 -2.53 6.62 -3.53
N THR A 415 -2.73 7.41 -2.47
CA THR A 415 -2.77 6.94 -1.08
C THR A 415 -4.07 7.35 -0.39
N GLN A 416 -4.74 6.42 0.28
CA GLN A 416 -5.91 6.71 1.11
C GLN A 416 -5.52 7.01 2.57
N TYR A 417 -6.18 7.97 3.23
CA TYR A 417 -6.04 8.27 4.67
C TYR A 417 -7.40 8.50 5.35
N GLY A 418 -7.66 7.98 6.57
CA GLY A 418 -8.96 8.17 7.25
C GLY A 418 -9.44 6.97 8.11
N ASN A 419 -10.60 7.10 8.77
CA ASN A 419 -11.05 6.26 9.90
C ASN A 419 -11.59 4.85 9.53
N VAL A 420 -10.92 3.83 10.10
CA VAL A 420 -11.34 2.54 10.73
C VAL A 420 -12.47 1.64 10.19
N SER A 421 -13.38 2.04 9.30
CA SER A 421 -14.24 1.09 8.55
C SER A 421 -13.69 0.78 7.16
N ASP A 422 -12.91 1.70 6.62
CA ASP A 422 -12.08 1.45 5.47
C ASP A 422 -10.75 0.99 6.04
N GLN A 423 -10.43 -0.30 5.87
CA GLN A 423 -9.05 -0.75 6.04
C GLN A 423 -8.16 0.32 5.40
N ALA A 424 -7.06 0.70 6.06
CA ALA A 424 -5.94 1.34 5.40
C ALA A 424 -5.40 0.35 4.35
N THR A 425 -6.22 0.08 3.36
CA THR A 425 -5.85 -0.39 2.06
C THR A 425 -5.05 0.80 1.58
N ILE A 426 -3.74 0.69 1.76
CA ILE A 426 -2.88 1.08 0.66
C ILE A 426 -3.43 0.23 -0.49
N HIS A 427 -4.43 0.76 -1.19
CA HIS A 427 -4.60 0.44 -2.59
C HIS A 427 -3.33 0.99 -3.20
N LEU A 428 -2.35 0.10 -3.17
CA LEU A 428 -1.34 -0.08 -4.16
C LEU A 428 -2.07 -0.25 -5.51
N ASN A 429 -2.84 0.76 -5.93
CA ASN A 429 -3.41 0.86 -7.26
C ASN A 429 -2.20 0.84 -8.17
N LYS A 430 -1.96 -0.35 -8.75
CA LYS A 430 -0.76 -0.84 -9.45
C LYS A 430 0.44 -1.41 -8.69
N GLN A 431 0.58 -1.25 -7.36
CA GLN A 431 1.78 -1.73 -6.67
C GLN A 431 1.75 -3.18 -6.16
N VAL A 432 0.62 -3.86 -6.18
CA VAL A 432 0.62 -5.32 -6.34
C VAL A 432 -0.40 -5.61 -7.39
N VAL A 433 0.08 -5.86 -8.60
CA VAL A 433 -0.71 -6.52 -9.62
C VAL A 433 -1.41 -7.68 -8.90
N ARG A 434 -2.74 -7.65 -8.82
CA ARG A 434 -3.52 -8.88 -8.77
C ARG A 434 -3.29 -9.53 -10.12
N SER A 435 -2.09 -10.04 -10.31
CA SER A 435 -1.74 -10.65 -11.55
C SER A 435 -2.24 -12.06 -11.44
N LEU A 436 -3.27 -12.31 -12.22
CA LEU A 436 -3.67 -13.67 -12.51
C LEU A 436 -2.52 -14.43 -13.22
N THR A 437 -1.41 -13.76 -13.60
CA THR A 437 -0.31 -14.31 -14.41
C THR A 437 1.14 -13.93 -14.01
N THR A 438 1.43 -13.02 -13.05
CA THR A 438 2.79 -12.55 -12.67
C THR A 438 3.00 -12.44 -11.14
N PRO A 439 4.25 -12.52 -10.63
CA PRO A 439 4.52 -12.57 -9.19
C PRO A 439 4.39 -11.21 -8.48
N ALA A 440 4.09 -11.22 -7.17
CA ALA A 440 3.87 -10.03 -6.34
C ALA A 440 5.16 -9.30 -5.95
N PHE A 441 6.32 -9.97 -6.03
CA PHE A 441 7.64 -9.37 -5.92
C PHE A 441 8.59 -10.07 -6.90
N GLY A 442 9.23 -9.31 -7.79
CA GLY A 442 10.12 -9.80 -8.83
C GLY A 442 11.58 -9.46 -8.54
N LEU A 443 12.44 -10.47 -8.44
CA LEU A 443 13.90 -10.28 -8.45
C LEU A 443 14.41 -10.53 -9.86
N ARG A 444 14.78 -9.44 -10.54
CA ARG A 444 15.31 -9.48 -11.91
C ARG A 444 16.81 -9.73 -11.88
N THR A 445 17.26 -10.70 -12.69
CA THR A 445 18.67 -10.82 -13.03
C THR A 445 19.01 -9.88 -14.20
N PRO A 446 20.30 -9.52 -14.40
CA PRO A 446 20.72 -8.66 -15.51
C PRO A 446 20.34 -9.16 -16.91
N ASN A 447 19.98 -10.44 -17.04
CA ASN A 447 19.67 -11.10 -18.31
C ASN A 447 18.17 -11.14 -18.65
N GLY A 448 17.31 -10.46 -17.86
CA GLY A 448 15.88 -10.30 -18.17
C GLY A 448 14.95 -11.37 -17.60
N ASP A 449 15.46 -12.38 -16.89
CA ASP A 449 14.65 -13.40 -16.23
C ASP A 449 14.14 -12.92 -14.86
N GLU A 450 12.85 -13.14 -14.57
CA GLU A 450 12.16 -12.70 -13.34
C GLU A 450 11.87 -13.87 -12.41
N PHE A 451 12.57 -13.97 -11.28
CA PHE A 451 12.20 -14.90 -10.22
C PHE A 451 11.01 -14.34 -9.43
N GLY A 452 10.01 -15.19 -9.16
CA GLY A 452 8.77 -14.77 -8.53
C GLY A 452 8.63 -15.26 -7.10
N ILE A 453 8.33 -14.34 -6.17
CA ILE A 453 7.83 -14.65 -4.83
C ILE A 453 6.35 -14.25 -4.77
N LYS A 454 5.49 -15.17 -4.32
CA LYS A 454 4.07 -14.88 -4.06
C LYS A 454 3.72 -15.18 -2.60
N TRP A 455 3.06 -14.22 -1.97
CA TRP A 455 2.43 -14.35 -0.66
C TRP A 455 0.94 -13.98 -0.81
N SER A 456 0.03 -14.92 -0.51
CA SER A 456 -1.41 -14.68 -0.55
C SER A 456 -2.01 -15.08 0.80
N ALA A 457 -2.83 -14.20 1.38
CA ALA A 457 -3.48 -14.42 2.68
C ALA A 457 -4.99 -14.20 2.59
N THR A 458 -5.58 -14.44 1.42
CA THR A 458 -6.99 -14.14 1.16
C THR A 458 -7.73 -15.36 0.63
N ASP A 459 -8.45 -15.98 1.57
CA ASP A 459 -9.43 -17.05 1.48
C ASP A 459 -8.95 -18.51 1.51
N THR A 460 -9.92 -19.39 1.81
CA THR A 460 -9.80 -20.84 2.09
C THR A 460 -9.24 -21.66 0.93
N THR A 461 -8.82 -21.04 -0.17
CA THR A 461 -8.30 -21.71 -1.37
C THR A 461 -6.88 -21.31 -1.77
N ASN A 462 -6.20 -20.39 -1.07
CA ASN A 462 -4.90 -19.86 -1.49
C ASN A 462 -3.71 -20.09 -0.55
N PHE A 463 -2.53 -20.24 -1.17
CA PHE A 463 -1.25 -20.68 -0.61
C PHE A 463 -0.56 -19.65 0.31
N GLY A 464 0.07 -20.14 1.38
CA GLY A 464 0.80 -19.29 2.34
C GLY A 464 2.09 -18.67 1.77
N LEU A 465 2.92 -19.43 1.05
CA LEU A 465 4.14 -18.94 0.39
C LEU A 465 4.48 -19.82 -0.83
N GLU A 466 4.71 -19.19 -1.98
CA GLU A 466 5.11 -19.83 -3.25
C GLU A 466 6.38 -19.16 -3.81
N LEU A 467 7.39 -19.97 -4.15
CA LEU A 467 8.61 -19.55 -4.87
C LEU A 467 8.65 -20.23 -6.24
N ASN A 468 8.82 -19.42 -7.30
CA ASN A 468 8.80 -19.89 -8.68
C ASN A 468 10.07 -19.46 -9.45
N ASP A 469 10.75 -20.42 -10.05
CA ASP A 469 11.77 -20.17 -11.10
C ASP A 469 11.14 -20.44 -12.47
N PRO A 470 10.81 -19.41 -13.27
CA PRO A 470 10.09 -19.60 -14.52
C PRO A 470 10.90 -20.38 -15.56
N ARG A 471 12.23 -20.36 -15.51
CA ARG A 471 13.10 -21.04 -16.50
C ARG A 471 13.00 -22.55 -16.38
N THR A 472 12.79 -23.03 -15.17
CA THR A 472 12.65 -24.46 -14.86
C THR A 472 11.20 -24.85 -14.55
N SER A 473 10.33 -23.86 -14.40
CA SER A 473 9.00 -23.94 -13.78
C SER A 473 8.98 -24.76 -12.49
N SER A 474 10.06 -24.65 -11.71
CA SER A 474 10.15 -25.27 -10.38
C SER A 474 9.29 -24.47 -9.41
N LEU A 475 8.36 -25.16 -8.75
CA LEU A 475 7.45 -24.57 -7.77
C LEU A 475 7.73 -25.14 -6.38
N TRP A 476 7.94 -24.26 -5.41
CA TRP A 476 8.00 -24.61 -3.99
C TRP A 476 6.84 -23.94 -3.28
N ARG A 477 5.93 -24.71 -2.69
CA ARG A 477 4.71 -24.19 -2.07
C ARG A 477 4.38 -24.86 -0.74
N PHE A 478 3.86 -24.06 0.19
CA PHE A 478 3.13 -24.55 1.36
C PHE A 478 1.65 -24.63 1.01
N ALA A 479 1.13 -25.85 0.86
CA ALA A 479 -0.23 -26.12 0.44
C ALA A 479 -1.25 -25.97 1.59
N PRO A 480 -2.54 -25.72 1.30
CA PRO A 480 -3.56 -25.46 2.32
C PRO A 480 -3.81 -26.60 3.33
N ASN A 481 -3.37 -27.82 3.00
CA ASN A 481 -3.45 -29.00 3.86
C ASN A 481 -2.21 -29.19 4.75
N ASN A 482 -1.36 -28.16 4.88
CA ASN A 482 -0.06 -28.18 5.55
C ASN A 482 1.01 -29.02 4.84
N ASP A 483 0.79 -29.43 3.58
CA ASP A 483 1.82 -30.14 2.82
C ASP A 483 2.88 -29.17 2.29
N PHE A 484 4.13 -29.61 2.35
CA PHE A 484 5.21 -29.01 1.58
C PHE A 484 5.30 -29.70 0.22
N VAL A 485 4.95 -28.98 -0.85
CA VAL A 485 4.83 -29.56 -2.19
C VAL A 485 5.88 -28.98 -3.12
N VAL A 486 6.64 -29.86 -3.78
CA VAL A 486 7.56 -29.53 -4.87
C VAL A 486 7.04 -30.18 -6.14
N SER A 487 6.60 -29.38 -7.13
CA SER A 487 6.02 -29.92 -8.37
C SER A 487 6.90 -29.66 -9.58
N LYS A 488 7.61 -30.71 -10.04
CA LYS A 488 8.01 -31.06 -11.43
C LYS A 488 8.98 -32.26 -11.41
N THR A 489 9.12 -32.94 -12.54
CA THR A 489 10.05 -34.07 -12.72
C THR A 489 11.47 -33.67 -12.36
N ASN A 490 12.13 -34.48 -11.54
CA ASN A 490 13.55 -34.36 -11.22
C ASN A 490 14.01 -33.17 -10.35
N ARG A 491 13.19 -32.57 -9.48
CA ARG A 491 13.71 -31.83 -8.29
C ARG A 491 12.86 -32.07 -7.03
N GLY A 492 13.41 -32.80 -6.06
CA GLY A 492 12.82 -33.00 -4.72
C GLY A 492 13.62 -32.21 -3.70
N VAL A 493 13.32 -32.34 -2.41
CA VAL A 493 14.16 -31.78 -1.35
C VAL A 493 15.56 -32.37 -1.46
N VAL A 494 16.57 -31.51 -1.57
CA VAL A 494 17.98 -31.90 -1.60
C VAL A 494 18.53 -31.72 -0.18
N LEU A 495 18.99 -32.81 0.42
CA LEU A 495 19.70 -32.79 1.69
C LEU A 495 21.19 -32.98 1.40
N ARG A 496 22.01 -32.12 1.97
CA ARG A 496 23.47 -32.20 1.84
C ARG A 496 24.00 -33.13 2.91
N ASN A 497 24.77 -34.14 2.51
CA ASN A 497 25.43 -35.01 3.46
C ASN A 497 26.64 -34.26 4.06
N LEU A 498 26.63 -34.06 5.38
CA LEU A 498 27.64 -33.27 6.09
C LEU A 498 29.06 -33.85 6.00
N ASN A 499 29.21 -35.12 5.63
CA ASN A 499 30.49 -35.82 5.69
C ASN A 499 31.23 -35.91 4.33
N ASP A 500 30.51 -35.86 3.21
CA ASP A 500 31.10 -35.96 1.87
C ASP A 500 30.76 -34.76 0.97
N ASP A 501 30.00 -33.80 1.50
CA ASP A 501 29.53 -32.58 0.84
C ASP A 501 28.74 -32.86 -0.46
N THR A 502 28.23 -34.10 -0.61
CA THR A 502 27.44 -34.50 -1.76
C THR A 502 25.95 -34.27 -1.51
N ASP A 503 25.27 -33.84 -2.56
CA ASP A 503 23.85 -33.54 -2.53
C ASP A 503 23.04 -34.81 -2.82
N TYR A 504 22.18 -35.19 -1.89
CA TYR A 504 21.21 -36.27 -2.08
C TYR A 504 19.82 -35.70 -2.26
N ARG A 505 19.13 -36.11 -3.32
CA ARG A 505 17.69 -35.83 -3.48
C ARG A 505 16.87 -36.88 -2.75
N ILE A 506 15.82 -36.45 -2.05
CA ILE A 506 14.74 -37.32 -1.61
C ILE A 506 13.68 -37.39 -2.71
N ARG A 507 13.28 -38.60 -3.11
CA ARG A 507 12.19 -38.82 -4.08
C ARG A 507 11.41 -40.08 -3.75
N LEU A 508 10.19 -40.16 -4.28
CA LEU A 508 9.47 -41.43 -4.39
C LEU A 508 9.88 -42.12 -5.70
N ASP A 509 10.12 -43.44 -5.68
CA ASP A 509 10.26 -44.21 -6.91
C ASP A 509 8.89 -44.64 -7.48
N GLN A 510 8.90 -45.39 -8.59
CA GLN A 510 7.67 -45.84 -9.26
C GLN A 510 6.82 -46.81 -8.40
N GLU A 511 7.41 -47.37 -7.35
CA GLU A 511 6.76 -48.31 -6.41
C GLU A 511 6.30 -47.59 -5.13
N GLY A 512 6.56 -46.28 -5.02
CA GLY A 512 6.18 -45.47 -3.86
C GLY A 512 7.18 -45.52 -2.70
N ASN A 513 8.37 -46.10 -2.89
CA ASN A 513 9.40 -46.12 -1.85
C ASN A 513 10.04 -44.74 -1.72
N ILE A 514 10.38 -44.32 -0.50
CA ILE A 514 11.23 -43.15 -0.28
C ILE A 514 12.67 -43.53 -0.59
N VAL A 515 13.29 -42.76 -1.47
CA VAL A 515 14.62 -42.99 -2.01
C VAL A 515 15.47 -41.75 -1.80
N SER A 516 16.63 -41.90 -1.16
CA SER A 516 17.70 -40.90 -1.25
C SER A 516 18.62 -41.27 -2.41
N GLN A 517 18.88 -40.32 -3.31
CA GLN A 517 19.72 -40.57 -4.48
C GLN A 517 20.77 -39.48 -4.61
N SER A 518 22.03 -39.86 -4.78
CA SER A 518 23.11 -38.91 -5.06
C SER A 518 22.87 -38.20 -6.39
N LEU A 519 23.05 -36.88 -6.40
CA LEU A 519 22.96 -36.08 -7.64
C LEU A 519 24.19 -36.28 -8.54
N THR A 520 25.35 -36.62 -7.98
CA THR A 520 26.61 -36.82 -8.69
C THR A 520 26.79 -38.27 -9.17
N ASN A 521 26.24 -39.25 -8.45
CA ASN A 521 26.23 -40.65 -8.87
C ASN A 521 24.79 -41.21 -8.82
N PRO A 522 24.04 -41.20 -9.93
CA PRO A 522 22.64 -41.65 -9.96
C PRO A 522 22.46 -43.12 -9.54
N SER A 523 23.52 -43.92 -9.60
CA SER A 523 23.58 -45.32 -9.16
C SER A 523 23.66 -45.46 -7.64
N ASP A 524 24.15 -44.43 -6.95
CA ASP A 524 24.16 -44.38 -5.49
C ASP A 524 22.79 -43.94 -4.98
N ARG A 525 21.95 -44.95 -4.78
CA ARG A 525 20.54 -44.82 -4.43
C ARG A 525 20.27 -45.65 -3.19
N LYS A 526 19.88 -45.01 -2.08
CA LYS A 526 19.45 -45.71 -0.88
C LYS A 526 17.92 -45.78 -0.89
N ILE A 527 17.41 -46.99 -1.07
CA ILE A 527 15.99 -47.31 -0.87
C ILE A 527 15.89 -47.94 0.52
N ASN A 528 14.79 -47.74 1.23
CA ASN A 528 14.49 -48.51 2.44
C ASN A 528 14.10 -49.96 2.07
N SER A 529 14.99 -50.67 1.38
CA SER A 529 14.89 -52.06 0.94
C SER A 529 16.13 -52.82 1.41
N ASP A 530 16.02 -54.16 1.53
CA ASP A 530 17.14 -55.02 1.90
C ASP A 530 18.41 -54.72 1.08
N ILE A 531 19.53 -54.47 1.76
CA ILE A 531 20.83 -54.29 1.14
C ILE A 531 21.55 -55.65 1.25
N PRO A 532 21.67 -56.44 0.17
CA PRO A 532 22.30 -57.75 0.24
C PRO A 532 23.80 -57.64 0.48
N ARG A 533 24.35 -58.53 1.31
CA ARG A 533 25.78 -58.69 1.54
C ARG A 533 26.19 -60.14 1.33
N ASN A 534 26.81 -60.42 0.19
CA ASN A 534 27.30 -61.75 -0.14
C ASN A 534 28.62 -62.04 0.59
N ILE A 535 28.68 -63.14 1.31
CA ILE A 535 29.85 -63.65 2.00
C ILE A 535 30.26 -64.96 1.33
N THR A 536 31.40 -64.95 0.64
CA THR A 536 31.91 -66.13 -0.10
C THR A 536 33.04 -66.87 0.61
N THR A 537 33.50 -66.36 1.76
CA THR A 537 34.54 -67.00 2.59
C THR A 537 33.95 -68.13 3.43
N ASN A 538 34.79 -69.09 3.85
CA ASN A 538 34.36 -70.20 4.72
C ASN A 538 34.06 -69.73 6.15
N VAL A 539 34.57 -68.55 6.54
CA VAL A 539 34.41 -67.96 7.86
C VAL A 539 34.08 -66.47 7.71
N HIS A 540 33.10 -65.99 8.46
CA HIS A 540 32.75 -64.57 8.58
C HIS A 540 32.41 -64.25 10.04
N THR A 541 32.97 -63.20 10.61
CA THR A 541 32.57 -62.70 11.93
C THR A 541 31.75 -61.44 11.72
N LEU A 542 30.60 -61.33 12.39
CA LEU A 542 29.74 -60.16 12.25
C LEU A 542 30.52 -58.88 12.56
N GLU A 543 30.34 -57.86 11.72
CA GLU A 543 30.95 -56.55 11.87
C GLU A 543 29.92 -55.43 11.68
N PHE A 544 30.26 -54.19 12.05
CA PHE A 544 29.30 -53.08 11.96
C PHE A 544 28.70 -52.91 10.56
N ASN A 545 29.49 -53.19 9.53
CA ASN A 545 29.08 -53.09 8.13
C ASN A 545 28.03 -54.16 7.72
N ASP A 546 27.70 -55.13 8.58
CA ASP A 546 26.59 -56.07 8.41
C ASP A 546 25.24 -55.52 8.88
N THR A 547 25.25 -54.51 9.74
CA THR A 547 24.01 -53.98 10.33
C THR A 547 23.11 -53.39 9.25
N GLY A 548 21.82 -53.75 9.26
CA GLY A 548 20.83 -53.28 8.29
C GLY A 548 20.92 -53.94 6.90
N LYS A 549 21.73 -54.99 6.75
CA LYS A 549 21.88 -55.78 5.52
C LYS A 549 21.38 -57.22 5.73
N THR A 550 20.93 -57.89 4.67
CA THR A 550 20.82 -59.36 4.68
C THR A 550 22.15 -59.97 4.31
N ILE A 551 22.66 -60.81 5.20
CA ILE A 551 23.90 -61.54 5.01
C ILE A 551 23.58 -62.82 4.23
N TRP A 552 24.01 -62.85 2.97
CA TRP A 552 23.86 -63.99 2.07
C TRP A 552 25.14 -64.82 2.10
N MET A 553 25.10 -65.96 2.78
CA MET A 553 26.24 -66.88 2.89
C MET A 553 26.33 -67.72 1.61
N ASP A 554 27.20 -67.30 0.69
CA ASP A 554 27.34 -67.83 -0.67
C ASP A 554 28.63 -68.62 -0.83
N ASN A 555 28.67 -69.81 -0.23
CA ASN A 555 29.83 -70.67 -0.28
C ASN A 555 29.45 -72.10 -0.69
N PRO A 556 30.11 -72.70 -1.70
CA PRO A 556 29.85 -74.09 -2.08
C PRO A 556 30.29 -75.10 -1.03
N ASN A 557 31.17 -74.72 -0.10
CA ASN A 557 31.63 -75.55 1.01
C ASN A 557 30.97 -75.16 2.34
N PRO A 558 30.93 -76.07 3.33
CA PRO A 558 30.48 -75.73 4.69
C PRO A 558 31.16 -74.47 5.22
N ASN A 559 30.38 -73.55 5.78
CA ASN A 559 30.82 -72.22 6.19
C ASN A 559 30.20 -71.79 7.52
N THR A 560 30.90 -70.94 8.27
CA THR A 560 30.47 -70.50 9.59
C THR A 560 30.46 -68.98 9.72
N LEU A 561 29.34 -68.46 10.23
CA LEU A 561 29.18 -67.08 10.68
C LEU A 561 29.34 -67.01 12.20
N PHE A 562 30.29 -66.22 12.69
CA PHE A 562 30.55 -66.01 14.11
C PHE A 562 29.92 -64.73 14.62
N ILE A 563 29.31 -64.82 15.81
CA ILE A 563 28.87 -63.65 16.57
C ILE A 563 30.08 -63.15 17.40
N PRO A 564 30.56 -61.91 17.26
CA PRO A 564 31.65 -61.39 18.07
C PRO A 564 31.20 -61.16 19.52
N THR A 565 32.14 -61.13 20.46
CA THR A 565 31.85 -60.61 21.81
C THR A 565 31.62 -59.10 21.76
N PHE A 566 30.79 -58.56 22.65
CA PHE A 566 30.52 -57.13 22.80
C PHE A 566 31.81 -56.33 22.99
N ALA A 567 32.79 -56.89 23.71
CA ALA A 567 34.10 -56.28 23.90
C ALA A 567 34.90 -56.14 22.59
N SER A 568 34.72 -57.05 21.64
CA SER A 568 35.39 -56.99 20.33
C SER A 568 34.63 -56.10 19.34
N ILE A 569 33.31 -56.24 19.26
CA ILE A 569 32.44 -55.45 18.37
C ILE A 569 31.12 -55.16 19.13
N PRO A 570 30.94 -53.93 19.66
CA PRO A 570 29.80 -53.62 20.51
C PRO A 570 28.53 -53.34 19.68
N PHE A 571 27.78 -54.39 19.37
CA PHE A 571 26.43 -54.25 18.83
C PHE A 571 25.46 -53.80 19.92
N ASN A 572 24.70 -52.73 19.67
CA ASN A 572 23.69 -52.22 20.59
C ASN A 572 22.49 -53.19 20.70
N PRO A 573 21.84 -53.31 21.88
CA PRO A 573 20.59 -54.05 22.01
C PRO A 573 19.54 -53.60 20.98
N ASN A 574 18.76 -54.55 20.46
CA ASN A 574 17.82 -54.41 19.34
C ASN A 574 18.46 -54.36 17.94
N THR A 575 19.76 -54.61 17.80
CA THR A 575 20.34 -54.88 16.47
C THR A 575 19.72 -56.15 15.89
N VAL A 576 19.15 -56.05 14.69
CA VAL A 576 18.54 -57.18 13.96
C VAL A 576 19.32 -57.42 12.68
N MET A 577 19.67 -58.67 12.42
CA MET A 577 20.35 -59.10 11.20
C MET A 577 19.65 -60.32 10.61
N GLN A 578 19.51 -60.34 9.29
CA GLN A 578 18.98 -61.48 8.56
C GLN A 578 20.12 -62.24 7.92
N VAL A 579 20.13 -63.57 8.08
CA VAL A 579 21.15 -64.46 7.51
C VAL A 579 20.46 -65.50 6.66
N VAL A 580 20.92 -65.68 5.42
CA VAL A 580 20.36 -66.64 4.47
C VAL A 580 21.49 -67.48 3.89
N GLN A 581 21.28 -68.80 3.80
CA GLN A 581 22.20 -69.69 3.09
C GLN A 581 21.92 -69.60 1.58
N LEU A 582 22.85 -69.03 0.82
CA LEU A 582 22.78 -68.96 -0.65
C LEU A 582 23.54 -70.12 -1.30
N GLY A 583 24.72 -70.45 -0.77
CA GLY A 583 25.57 -71.52 -1.28
C GLY A 583 25.07 -72.91 -0.92
N VAL A 584 25.49 -73.92 -1.69
CA VAL A 584 25.14 -75.33 -1.42
C VAL A 584 25.84 -75.89 -0.17
N GLY A 585 26.91 -75.25 0.29
CA GLY A 585 27.60 -75.61 1.52
C GLY A 585 26.79 -75.18 2.74
N GLY A 586 26.61 -76.09 3.71
CA GLY A 586 25.85 -75.81 4.92
C GLY A 586 26.39 -74.60 5.69
N THR A 587 25.50 -73.69 6.06
CA THR A 587 25.84 -72.49 6.85
C THR A 587 25.53 -72.71 8.32
N PHE A 588 26.53 -72.45 9.17
CA PHE A 588 26.43 -72.52 10.62
C PHE A 588 26.57 -71.14 11.25
N ILE A 589 25.78 -70.84 12.27
CA ILE A 589 25.92 -69.64 13.10
C ILE A 589 26.44 -70.08 14.45
N GLN A 590 27.53 -69.47 14.91
CA GLN A 590 28.21 -69.89 16.12
C GLN A 590 28.52 -68.70 17.03
N ALA A 591 28.19 -68.83 18.31
CA ALA A 591 28.64 -67.92 19.35
C ALA A 591 29.96 -68.43 19.97
N PRO A 592 30.96 -67.56 20.24
CA PRO A 592 32.15 -67.90 20.98
C PRO A 592 31.85 -68.03 22.48
N VAL A 593 32.82 -68.55 23.23
CA VAL A 593 32.73 -68.58 24.70
C VAL A 593 32.55 -67.15 25.24
N GLY A 594 31.50 -66.95 26.05
CA GLY A 594 31.14 -65.66 26.61
C GLY A 594 29.94 -64.98 25.94
N VAL A 595 29.47 -65.48 24.78
CA VAL A 595 28.23 -65.02 24.12
C VAL A 595 27.15 -66.11 24.24
N THR A 596 25.95 -65.72 24.65
CA THR A 596 24.79 -66.61 24.72
C THR A 596 23.99 -66.51 23.43
N LEU A 597 23.80 -67.64 22.72
CA LEU A 597 22.91 -67.76 21.57
C LEU A 597 21.67 -68.56 21.96
N ASN A 598 20.53 -67.88 22.05
CA ASN A 598 19.24 -68.44 22.44
C ASN A 598 18.46 -68.94 21.21
N GLY A 599 17.56 -69.92 21.44
CA GLY A 599 16.72 -70.53 20.40
C GLY A 599 17.38 -71.68 19.64
N VAL A 600 18.50 -72.20 20.15
CA VAL A 600 19.34 -73.24 19.50
C VAL A 600 19.95 -74.15 20.57
N ASP A 601 20.31 -75.38 20.21
CA ASP A 601 21.01 -76.31 21.11
C ASP A 601 22.53 -76.12 21.00
N ASN A 602 23.24 -76.13 22.15
CA ASN A 602 24.71 -76.07 22.24
C ASN A 602 25.39 -74.81 21.63
N GLY A 603 24.66 -73.70 21.49
CA GLY A 603 25.24 -72.41 21.03
C GLY A 603 25.63 -72.36 19.55
N ILE A 604 25.19 -73.35 18.76
CA ILE A 604 25.39 -73.41 17.32
C ILE A 604 24.02 -73.60 16.65
N PHE A 605 23.76 -72.83 15.60
CA PHE A 605 22.59 -73.01 14.73
C PHE A 605 23.02 -73.45 13.35
N SER A 606 22.36 -74.44 12.77
CA SER A 606 22.53 -74.78 11.35
C SER A 606 21.33 -74.26 10.56
N ILE A 607 21.59 -73.50 9.50
CA ILE A 607 20.52 -73.11 8.58
C ILE A 607 20.04 -74.39 7.85
N PRO A 608 18.73 -74.73 7.89
CA PRO A 608 18.27 -76.08 7.56
C PRO A 608 18.52 -76.54 6.11
N ALA A 609 18.57 -75.61 5.16
CA ALA A 609 18.80 -75.89 3.75
C ALA A 609 19.20 -74.63 2.98
N GLN A 610 19.71 -74.82 1.76
CA GLN A 610 19.89 -73.74 0.80
C GLN A 610 18.57 -72.96 0.62
N TRP A 611 18.67 -71.64 0.49
CA TRP A 611 17.55 -70.68 0.39
C TRP A 611 16.70 -70.52 1.66
N LYS A 612 17.08 -71.18 2.76
CA LYS A 612 16.52 -70.92 4.08
C LYS A 612 17.39 -69.91 4.82
N GLY A 613 16.82 -69.32 5.86
CA GLY A 613 17.50 -68.32 6.66
C GLY A 613 16.88 -68.16 8.03
N CYS A 614 17.53 -67.34 8.84
CA CYS A 614 17.07 -67.00 10.17
C CYS A 614 17.29 -65.51 10.43
N ARG A 615 16.62 -65.01 11.47
CA ARG A 615 16.84 -63.66 11.99
C ARG A 615 17.61 -63.73 13.31
N LEU A 616 18.74 -63.05 13.36
CA LEU A 616 19.52 -62.81 14.57
C LEU A 616 19.06 -61.52 15.24
N VAL A 617 18.77 -61.58 16.53
CA VAL A 617 18.35 -60.43 17.33
C VAL A 617 19.26 -60.29 18.54
N ASN A 618 20.00 -59.19 18.63
CA ASN A 618 20.75 -58.84 19.84
C ASN A 618 19.77 -58.38 20.93
N ARG A 619 19.74 -59.08 22.06
CA ARG A 619 18.84 -58.84 23.17
C ARG A 619 19.50 -58.04 24.30
N ALA A 620 20.80 -58.23 24.50
CA ALA A 620 21.64 -57.50 25.44
C ALA A 620 23.13 -57.70 25.06
N ASN A 621 24.04 -57.07 25.82
CA ASN A 621 25.48 -57.31 25.65
C ASN A 621 25.77 -58.81 25.74
N ASP A 622 26.44 -59.36 24.73
CA ASP A 622 26.76 -60.79 24.63
C ASP A 622 25.55 -61.76 24.66
N GLU A 623 24.33 -61.27 24.37
CA GLU A 623 23.11 -62.09 24.34
C GLU A 623 22.35 -61.92 23.01
N TRP A 624 22.21 -63.03 22.27
CA TRP A 624 21.56 -63.08 20.97
C TRP A 624 20.46 -64.14 20.94
N ALA A 625 19.48 -63.97 20.06
CA ALA A 625 18.45 -64.97 19.78
C ALA A 625 18.37 -65.25 18.28
N VAL A 626 18.25 -66.53 17.92
CA VAL A 626 17.90 -66.97 16.57
C VAL A 626 16.39 -67.14 16.48
N ILE A 627 15.78 -66.56 15.44
CA ILE A 627 14.37 -66.72 15.13
C ILE A 627 14.26 -67.30 13.71
N VAL A 628 13.69 -68.49 13.60
CA VAL A 628 13.35 -69.13 12.31
C VAL A 628 11.88 -68.91 11.99
N ASN A 629 11.58 -68.69 10.71
CA ASN A 629 10.21 -68.64 10.21
C ASN A 629 9.83 -70.05 9.72
N ASP A 630 9.51 -70.96 10.63
CA ASP A 630 9.04 -72.31 10.25
C ASP A 630 7.52 -72.28 10.06
N SER A 631 7.07 -72.26 8.81
CA SER A 631 5.67 -72.52 8.45
C SER A 631 5.48 -74.00 8.10
N GLU A 632 4.76 -74.70 8.99
CA GLU A 632 4.00 -75.97 8.82
C GLU A 632 4.77 -77.30 8.65
N GLU A 633 4.80 -78.12 9.71
CA GLU A 633 4.96 -79.59 9.62
C GLU A 633 3.68 -80.21 9.01
N VAL A 634 3.75 -80.60 7.72
CA VAL A 634 2.71 -81.42 7.09
C VAL A 634 3.01 -82.90 7.36
N ASN A 635 2.14 -83.57 8.12
CA ASN A 635 2.13 -85.02 8.33
C ASN A 635 1.98 -85.77 6.99
N PHE A 636 3.06 -86.35 6.47
CA PHE A 636 2.99 -87.27 5.32
C PHE A 636 2.52 -88.66 5.78
N GLN A 637 1.54 -89.24 5.05
CA GLN A 637 1.06 -90.61 5.24
C GLN A 637 1.32 -91.44 3.97
N ILE A 638 1.80 -92.68 4.13
CA ILE A 638 1.92 -93.66 3.04
C ILE A 638 1.12 -94.93 3.37
N THR A 639 0.49 -95.55 2.37
CA THR A 639 -0.35 -96.76 2.55
C THR A 639 0.08 -97.85 1.59
N TYR A 640 0.27 -99.07 2.12
CA TYR A 640 0.55 -100.29 1.39
C TYR A 640 -0.62 -101.27 1.57
N ASP A 641 -1.26 -101.63 0.45
CA ASP A 641 -2.36 -102.59 0.43
C ASP A 641 -1.87 -103.97 0.00
N ASP A 642 -2.10 -104.95 0.86
CA ASP A 642 -1.72 -106.36 0.71
C ASP A 642 -0.23 -106.59 0.35
N PRO A 643 0.73 -105.88 1.00
CA PRO A 643 2.12 -106.06 0.65
C PRO A 643 2.57 -107.51 0.87
N ALA A 644 3.44 -108.01 0.00
CA ALA A 644 4.11 -109.30 0.21
C ALA A 644 5.13 -109.18 1.36
N ALA A 645 5.70 -110.32 1.77
CA ALA A 645 6.78 -110.30 2.77
C ALA A 645 7.97 -109.48 2.23
N GLN A 646 8.30 -108.38 2.92
CA GLN A 646 9.37 -107.47 2.53
C GLN A 646 9.85 -106.63 3.73
N THR A 647 10.96 -105.93 3.53
CA THR A 647 11.49 -104.94 4.47
C THR A 647 10.97 -103.54 4.12
N PHE A 648 10.44 -102.82 5.12
CA PHE A 648 9.99 -101.44 5.02
C PHE A 648 11.00 -100.50 5.67
N THR A 649 11.39 -99.47 4.94
CA THR A 649 12.14 -98.31 5.43
C THR A 649 11.21 -97.11 5.59
N ARG A 650 11.61 -96.13 6.39
CA ARG A 650 10.83 -94.90 6.60
C ARG A 650 10.67 -94.13 5.29
N GLN A 651 9.42 -93.93 4.89
CA GLN A 651 9.03 -93.05 3.76
C GLN A 651 8.11 -91.91 4.21
N ALA A 652 7.52 -91.99 5.41
CA ALA A 652 6.53 -91.05 5.93
C ALA A 652 6.46 -91.13 7.47
N THR A 653 5.91 -90.10 8.14
CA THR A 653 5.70 -90.11 9.61
C THR A 653 4.61 -91.10 10.03
N ASN A 654 3.65 -91.40 9.15
CA ASN A 654 2.68 -92.49 9.33
C ASN A 654 2.70 -93.46 8.15
N THR A 655 2.90 -94.76 8.42
CA THR A 655 2.88 -95.84 7.41
C THR A 655 1.75 -96.81 7.71
N TYR A 656 0.90 -97.10 6.73
CA TYR A 656 -0.22 -98.03 6.86
C TYR A 656 0.07 -99.32 6.09
N LEU A 657 -0.02 -100.47 6.74
CA LEU A 657 0.11 -101.81 6.16
C LEU A 657 -1.23 -102.54 6.27
N ASN A 658 -2.01 -102.51 5.19
CA ASN A 658 -3.35 -103.09 5.16
C ASN A 658 -3.29 -104.51 4.62
N ARG A 659 -3.67 -105.51 5.41
CA ARG A 659 -3.79 -106.90 4.96
C ARG A 659 -5.23 -107.22 4.55
N LYS A 660 -5.42 -107.62 3.28
CA LYS A 660 -6.72 -107.99 2.70
C LYS A 660 -6.80 -109.48 2.28
N SER A 661 -5.70 -110.23 2.21
CA SER A 661 -5.65 -111.64 1.79
C SER A 661 -5.31 -112.63 2.92
N ALA A 662 -5.66 -113.92 2.73
CA ALA A 662 -5.67 -114.96 3.77
C ALA A 662 -4.34 -115.71 3.97
N SER A 663 -3.25 -115.26 3.35
CA SER A 663 -1.93 -115.88 3.48
C SER A 663 -1.17 -115.34 4.70
N THR A 664 -0.37 -116.19 5.35
CA THR A 664 0.60 -115.78 6.38
C THR A 664 1.71 -114.91 5.75
N VAL A 665 2.11 -113.83 6.42
CA VAL A 665 3.13 -112.89 5.93
C VAL A 665 3.99 -112.35 7.08
N THR A 666 5.27 -112.10 6.80
CA THR A 666 6.19 -111.42 7.71
C THR A 666 6.66 -110.10 7.09
N TYR A 667 6.47 -108.98 7.79
CA TYR A 667 7.00 -107.66 7.43
C TYR A 667 8.19 -107.33 8.31
N ILE A 668 9.27 -106.82 7.73
CA ILE A 668 10.44 -106.38 8.51
C ILE A 668 10.48 -104.86 8.52
N LEU A 669 10.53 -104.20 9.68
CA LEU A 669 10.73 -102.76 9.79
C LEU A 669 12.22 -102.48 10.03
N ASP A 670 12.87 -101.82 9.07
CA ASP A 670 14.24 -101.33 9.26
C ASP A 670 14.22 -100.13 10.21
N SER A 671 14.40 -100.46 11.49
CA SER A 671 14.25 -99.52 12.60
C SER A 671 15.29 -98.41 12.59
N SER A 672 16.39 -98.56 11.84
CA SER A 672 17.41 -97.51 11.70
C SER A 672 16.91 -96.32 10.88
N THR A 673 15.87 -96.52 10.07
CA THR A 673 15.33 -95.49 9.18
C THR A 673 14.19 -94.69 9.81
N PHE A 674 13.55 -95.21 10.85
CA PHE A 674 12.42 -94.56 11.55
C PHE A 674 12.90 -93.67 12.70
N SER A 675 12.30 -92.49 12.82
CA SER A 675 12.55 -91.51 13.88
C SER A 675 11.56 -91.67 15.05
N SER A 676 11.95 -91.23 16.25
CA SER A 676 11.05 -91.24 17.40
C SER A 676 9.79 -90.43 17.10
N GLY A 677 8.61 -91.03 17.29
CA GLY A 677 7.30 -90.43 16.95
C GLY A 677 6.70 -90.94 15.64
N ASP A 678 7.47 -91.59 14.77
CA ASP A 678 6.92 -92.23 13.56
C ASP A 678 6.03 -93.43 13.95
N ARG A 679 4.98 -93.67 13.15
CA ARG A 679 3.98 -94.71 13.41
C ARG A 679 3.82 -95.65 12.22
N VAL A 680 3.76 -96.95 12.51
CA VAL A 680 3.38 -97.98 11.55
C VAL A 680 2.07 -98.61 12.03
N LEU A 681 1.02 -98.42 11.25
CA LEU A 681 -0.31 -98.94 11.51
C LEU A 681 -0.52 -100.18 10.66
N VAL A 682 -0.77 -101.32 11.31
CA VAL A 682 -1.02 -102.58 10.62
C VAL A 682 -2.48 -102.95 10.78
N ASN A 683 -3.21 -102.91 9.69
CA ASN A 683 -4.66 -103.06 9.66
C ASN A 683 -5.04 -104.39 9.01
N ARG A 684 -6.00 -105.13 9.59
CA ARG A 684 -6.63 -106.28 8.94
C ARG A 684 -8.01 -105.87 8.42
N VAL A 685 -8.09 -105.71 7.10
CA VAL A 685 -9.24 -105.10 6.41
C VAL A 685 -10.33 -106.14 6.04
N ARG A 686 -10.05 -107.45 6.06
CA ARG A 686 -11.04 -108.53 5.77
C ARG A 686 -10.84 -109.79 6.64
N ASN A 687 -11.91 -110.60 6.77
CA ASN A 687 -11.91 -111.94 7.44
C ASN A 687 -10.98 -112.92 6.70
N ALA A 688 -9.68 -112.84 6.94
CA ALA A 688 -8.66 -113.59 6.21
C ALA A 688 -7.83 -114.45 7.21
N THR A 689 -7.68 -115.75 6.94
CA THR A 689 -7.11 -116.76 7.85
C THR A 689 -5.62 -117.03 7.64
N GLY A 690 -4.76 -116.03 7.92
CA GLY A 690 -3.29 -116.15 7.92
C GLY A 690 -2.63 -115.21 8.93
N ALA A 691 -1.52 -115.61 9.55
CA ALA A 691 -0.84 -114.83 10.59
C ALA A 691 -0.04 -113.65 9.98
N ILE A 692 -0.07 -112.46 10.62
CA ILE A 692 0.81 -111.35 10.25
C ILE A 692 1.88 -111.22 11.33
N THR A 693 3.14 -111.35 10.94
CA THR A 693 4.30 -111.16 11.81
C THR A 693 5.00 -109.86 11.41
N ILE A 694 5.38 -109.03 12.40
CA ILE A 694 6.19 -107.84 12.17
C ILE A 694 7.50 -108.01 12.92
N GLU A 695 8.60 -108.03 12.20
CA GLU A 695 9.93 -108.13 12.77
C GLU A 695 10.61 -106.76 12.72
N THR A 696 11.23 -106.40 13.82
CA THR A 696 12.15 -105.26 13.89
C THR A 696 13.53 -105.82 14.21
N ASN A 697 14.56 -104.99 14.17
CA ASN A 697 15.91 -105.39 14.59
C ASN A 697 16.01 -105.79 16.08
N THR A 698 14.99 -105.52 16.90
CA THR A 698 15.03 -105.71 18.35
C THR A 698 13.86 -106.51 18.92
N GLN A 699 12.75 -106.64 18.19
CA GLN A 699 11.49 -107.22 18.67
C GLN A 699 10.72 -107.86 17.51
N THR A 700 10.00 -108.95 17.79
CA THR A 700 9.04 -109.56 16.86
C THR A 700 7.63 -109.45 17.45
N PHE A 701 6.71 -108.89 16.68
CA PHE A 701 5.30 -108.74 17.02
C PHE A 701 4.46 -109.74 16.20
N TYR A 702 3.60 -110.51 16.86
CA TYR A 702 2.78 -111.55 16.22
C TYR A 702 1.29 -111.21 16.29
N THR A 703 0.55 -111.43 15.19
CA THR A 703 -0.93 -111.33 15.16
C THR A 703 -1.58 -112.63 14.67
N PRO A 704 -1.68 -113.66 15.52
CA PRO A 704 -2.34 -114.92 15.18
C PRO A 704 -3.88 -114.79 15.15
N ASN A 705 -4.55 -115.64 14.37
CA ASN A 705 -5.96 -115.94 14.57
C ASN A 705 -6.09 -117.00 15.67
N GLY A 706 -6.70 -116.63 16.80
CA GLY A 706 -7.04 -117.57 17.87
C GLY A 706 -5.94 -117.80 18.92
N ASN A 707 -6.33 -117.54 20.18
CA ASN A 707 -5.71 -117.90 21.48
C ASN A 707 -4.35 -118.64 21.48
N VAL A 708 -3.25 -117.89 21.63
CA VAL A 708 -2.15 -118.20 22.56
C VAL A 708 -1.52 -116.88 23.08
N THR A 709 -1.06 -116.91 24.32
CA THR A 709 -0.79 -115.87 25.31
C THR A 709 0.30 -114.83 24.97
N TYR A 710 -0.05 -113.74 24.29
CA TYR A 710 0.23 -112.31 24.58
C TYR A 710 -0.19 -111.50 23.33
N PRO A 711 -1.14 -110.55 23.43
CA PRO A 711 -2.35 -110.74 22.65
C PRO A 711 -2.87 -109.44 22.03
N GLN A 712 -2.74 -109.25 20.72
CA GLN A 712 -3.75 -108.49 19.99
C GLN A 712 -4.24 -109.33 18.82
N VAL A 713 -5.41 -109.95 19.04
CA VAL A 713 -6.17 -110.60 17.98
C VAL A 713 -6.77 -109.47 17.16
N LEU A 714 -6.18 -109.19 15.99
CA LEU A 714 -6.79 -108.26 15.04
C LEU A 714 -8.03 -108.91 14.45
N THR A 715 -9.19 -108.55 15.00
CA THR A 715 -10.50 -108.81 14.41
C THR A 715 -10.67 -107.97 13.14
N THR A 716 -11.57 -108.37 12.25
CA THR A 716 -11.82 -107.62 11.02
C THR A 716 -12.28 -106.20 11.35
N GLY A 717 -11.50 -105.19 10.92
CA GLY A 717 -11.74 -103.77 11.20
C GLY A 717 -10.78 -103.14 12.21
N THR A 718 -10.03 -103.93 12.99
CA THR A 718 -9.05 -103.39 13.97
C THR A 718 -7.65 -103.19 13.37
N ALA A 719 -6.92 -102.17 13.87
CA ALA A 719 -5.54 -101.89 13.51
C ALA A 719 -4.61 -101.85 14.74
N MET A 720 -3.43 -102.46 14.61
CA MET A 720 -2.33 -102.37 15.57
C MET A 720 -1.45 -101.17 15.22
N ILE A 721 -1.10 -100.34 16.21
CA ILE A 721 -0.20 -99.19 15.99
C ILE A 721 1.12 -99.41 16.70
N LEU A 722 2.18 -99.53 15.91
CA LEU A 722 3.56 -99.51 16.37
C LEU A 722 4.08 -98.07 16.29
N THR A 723 4.48 -97.50 17.41
CA THR A 723 5.13 -96.18 17.46
C THR A 723 6.60 -96.37 17.79
N LYS A 724 7.48 -95.77 16.99
CA LYS A 724 8.91 -95.77 17.28
C LYS A 724 9.17 -94.81 18.44
N THR A 725 9.73 -95.31 19.53
CA THR A 725 10.22 -94.50 20.65
C THR A 725 11.74 -94.40 20.62
N SER A 726 12.30 -93.56 21.49
CA SER A 726 13.76 -93.43 21.64
C SER A 726 14.44 -94.73 22.07
N ILE A 727 13.72 -95.65 22.71
CA ILE A 727 14.24 -96.90 23.27
C ILE A 727 13.85 -98.16 22.50
N GLY A 728 12.91 -98.08 21.54
CA GLY A 728 12.43 -99.27 20.84
C GLY A 728 11.20 -99.00 19.98
N TRP A 729 10.40 -100.04 19.75
CA TRP A 729 9.06 -99.94 19.20
C TRP A 729 8.07 -100.30 20.28
N ASP A 730 7.05 -99.46 20.47
CA ASP A 730 5.97 -99.71 21.43
C ASP A 730 4.64 -99.88 20.69
N VAL A 731 3.84 -100.84 21.14
CA VAL A 731 2.45 -101.00 20.70
C VAL A 731 1.61 -99.99 21.48
N THR A 732 1.05 -99.01 20.78
CA THR A 732 0.40 -97.84 21.41
C THR A 732 -1.13 -97.87 21.39
N GLY A 733 -1.75 -98.97 20.93
CA GLY A 733 -3.19 -99.23 21.07
C GLY A 733 -3.84 -99.96 19.88
N ASP A 734 -5.01 -100.57 20.13
CA ASP A 734 -5.98 -101.01 19.11
C ASP A 734 -6.88 -99.82 18.75
N ILE A 735 -6.98 -99.48 17.45
CA ILE A 735 -8.09 -98.64 16.96
C ILE A 735 -9.17 -99.59 16.42
N THR A 736 -10.40 -99.41 16.90
CA THR A 736 -11.61 -100.08 16.39
C THR A 736 -12.13 -99.42 15.14
#